data_AF-A0A1E7WHN8-F1
#
_entry.id   AF-A0A1E7WHN8-F1
#
_cell.length_a   1.000
_cell.length_b   1.000
_cell.length_c   1.000
_cell.angle_alpha   90.00
_cell.angle_beta   90.00
_cell.angle_gamma   90.00
#
_symmetry.space_group_name_H-M   'P 1'
#
loop_
_entity.id
_entity.type
_entity.pdbx_description
1 polymer ?
#
loop_
_entity_poly.entity_id
_entity_poly.type
_entity_poly.pdbx_seq_one_letter_code
_entity_poly.pdbx_strand_id
1 'polypeptide(L)'
;MGHDSLAATPSLNGQSGYINTPSAAVEADGTFSVGYSYDSPYGQLWATTTILPFVQVTGRYVSITGIPPFGFSPSELDYGKNYGRYKDKVIDGKVRLWNESDWMPAVAIGSSDVFGTQLFKSYYGVASKTIGAARNIEVSVGYGTKRMDGAFAGMRWTPVKLPNWSVVAEYNSVDYKQDFRADLSGAINRRKGPAVGLEYRWGWLGLQAARGRDNFSVNAFVSIPFGEREYVPKIYEPPFFEDKHPITPPSITEWRQDAGYGADLIKALAAQDYQNIRVTLTGNTLNLTLTNNRIYDMGRSIGRAMRTALAFTPAGVTTIKVTYTKLDQPLTTYEFFDLPKLQDYLAGKIDRKAFNEVVLVRYPNKDDVIADDQQGWLAGLLDESGPAVVANAAPAQAPTVAMAAVAPGPATLSATEAPVHTTVSPPSAPTPAATAVAGALPVPPRAASGVATVTGVEADGKLRVAMGHEGDVVQLTSVDRESNRFKVAPKLGFFFNDPSGAFRYSLSAAANYDRRLSDGLYLNTAASVSLIETVSGVKQPSNSNLPHVRTDVAKYLGESRFALSRVLLNKYATPAERWYVRGSVGLYEDMFRGAGGQVLYLPKNSQWAVDLSVDALQQRGYKRLFDSLDYKTVTAIASLHYKMPHGITVTARAGRFLAKDNGVRMEFKRRFDSGIEVGAWYTHTNGNDITTPGTPSKPYQDRGVFLSIPLRTMLPLDSQNTMGFSLSPWTRDVGQMVASPGDLYDMVEKPRRDMNSYDGLGNFAERPDEQQLPAVNPPDVPFENPVPVVRERINQSLEVIPAPREWVRPVTMTVGAILVSALADKPVDRQMKKYQDKKALRGLNTYGNALPYALVGAAGAAFALGDERLSNTGLIAMQSIAAATGVSLVGKYAVGRARPEEERGPWSRVGEGYSRSDAAFPSGHAAVSFAAITPFAKEYNAPWLYGVAALGSAGRVAGRKHWVSDTVAGSVIGYAIGSWLWQAQREQHGGGLSIVPGPKSVAVSWQKSY
;
A
#
# COMPACT_ATOMS: atom_id res chain seq x y z
N MET A 1 7.37 24.06 3.36
CA MET A 1 6.31 24.00 2.35
C MET A 1 6.23 25.35 1.65
N GLY A 2 6.52 25.42 0.35
CA GLY A 2 6.14 26.59 -0.45
C GLY A 2 4.64 26.56 -0.61
N HIS A 3 3.94 27.61 -0.19
CA HIS A 3 2.51 27.75 -0.39
C HIS A 3 2.23 27.97 -1.89
N ASP A 4 2.10 26.90 -2.67
CA ASP A 4 1.35 26.98 -3.92
C ASP A 4 -0.08 27.34 -3.54
N SER A 5 -0.48 28.57 -3.85
CA SER A 5 -1.75 29.19 -3.42
C SER A 5 -3.00 28.55 -4.03
N LEU A 6 -2.85 27.57 -4.92
CA LEU A 6 -3.91 26.82 -5.58
C LEU A 6 -3.69 25.31 -5.38
N ALA A 7 -4.14 24.77 -4.24
CA ALA A 7 -4.23 23.33 -4.09
C ALA A 7 -5.38 22.79 -4.96
N ALA A 8 -5.13 21.71 -5.69
CA ALA A 8 -6.19 20.98 -6.39
C ALA A 8 -7.30 20.63 -5.40
N THR A 9 -8.54 20.98 -5.73
CA THR A 9 -9.67 20.88 -4.79
C THR A 9 -10.74 19.95 -5.34
N PRO A 10 -11.26 19.01 -4.53
CA PRO A 10 -12.36 18.14 -4.94
C PRO A 10 -13.63 18.91 -5.34
N SER A 11 -14.15 18.58 -6.52
CA SER A 11 -15.47 18.99 -7.00
C SER A 11 -16.59 18.24 -6.27
N LEU A 12 -17.85 18.53 -6.62
CA LEU A 12 -19.02 17.79 -6.11
C LEU A 12 -18.96 16.28 -6.42
N ASN A 13 -18.23 15.88 -7.46
CA ASN A 13 -18.02 14.48 -7.81
C ASN A 13 -16.73 13.91 -7.20
N GLY A 14 -16.11 14.60 -6.23
CA GLY A 14 -14.89 14.16 -5.54
C GLY A 14 -13.60 14.25 -6.36
N GLN A 15 -13.65 14.19 -7.69
CA GLN A 15 -12.48 14.46 -8.53
C GLN A 15 -12.05 15.93 -8.43
N SER A 16 -10.75 16.20 -8.55
CA SER A 16 -10.26 17.58 -8.56
C SER A 16 -10.89 18.38 -9.71
N GLY A 17 -11.34 19.59 -9.44
CA GLY A 17 -12.04 20.39 -10.44
C GLY A 17 -12.61 21.64 -9.81
N TYR A 18 -13.67 22.17 -10.39
CA TYR A 18 -14.38 23.34 -9.88
C TYR A 18 -15.62 22.88 -9.11
N ILE A 19 -16.81 22.99 -9.69
CA ILE A 19 -18.07 22.61 -9.03
C ILE A 19 -18.53 21.24 -9.54
N ASN A 20 -18.82 21.12 -10.85
CA ASN A 20 -19.11 19.85 -11.52
C ASN A 20 -18.06 19.47 -12.55
N THR A 21 -17.34 20.47 -13.07
CA THR A 21 -16.38 20.31 -14.16
C THR A 21 -14.99 19.95 -13.61
N PRO A 22 -14.28 19.02 -14.26
CA PRO A 22 -12.94 18.63 -13.85
C PRO A 22 -11.92 19.70 -14.27
N SER A 23 -10.79 19.74 -13.57
CA SER A 23 -9.56 20.38 -14.05
C SER A 23 -8.47 19.33 -14.30
N ALA A 24 -7.39 19.71 -14.97
CA ALA A 24 -6.23 18.86 -15.19
C ALA A 24 -5.39 18.66 -13.92
N ALA A 25 -5.67 19.44 -12.87
CA ALA A 25 -5.02 19.28 -11.58
C ALA A 25 -5.41 17.95 -10.92
N VAL A 26 -4.46 17.41 -10.17
CA VAL A 26 -4.62 16.30 -9.24
C VAL A 26 -4.09 16.76 -7.88
N GLU A 27 -4.65 16.25 -6.80
CA GLU A 27 -4.15 16.55 -5.45
C GLU A 27 -2.70 16.07 -5.28
N ALA A 28 -2.04 16.54 -4.22
CA ALA A 28 -0.68 16.11 -3.89
C ALA A 28 -0.62 14.58 -3.74
N ASP A 29 0.56 14.02 -3.98
CA ASP A 29 0.76 12.58 -3.91
C ASP A 29 0.34 12.01 -2.55
N GLY A 30 -0.36 10.89 -2.56
CA GLY A 30 -0.88 10.27 -1.34
C GLY A 30 -1.99 11.07 -0.65
N THR A 31 -2.59 12.07 -1.29
CA THR A 31 -3.77 12.72 -0.70
C THR A 31 -4.98 11.79 -0.79
N PHE A 32 -5.64 11.58 0.35
CA PHE A 32 -6.92 10.91 0.44
C PHE A 32 -7.98 11.90 0.91
N SER A 33 -9.04 12.05 0.13
CA SER A 33 -10.12 12.98 0.40
C SER A 33 -11.44 12.21 0.54
N VAL A 34 -12.19 12.44 1.59
CA VAL A 34 -13.54 11.89 1.77
C VAL A 34 -14.52 13.03 2.00
N GLY A 35 -15.68 12.96 1.36
CA GLY A 35 -16.65 14.03 1.45
C GLY A 35 -18.06 13.61 1.14
N TYR A 36 -18.98 14.50 1.51
CA TYR A 36 -20.38 14.42 1.12
C TYR A 36 -20.73 15.65 0.31
N SER A 37 -21.32 15.42 -0.86
CA SER A 37 -21.87 16.47 -1.70
C SER A 37 -23.37 16.30 -1.87
N TYR A 38 -24.05 17.43 -2.00
CA TYR A 38 -25.45 17.46 -2.40
C TYR A 38 -25.60 18.42 -3.57
N ASP A 39 -26.13 17.90 -4.68
CA ASP A 39 -26.45 18.63 -5.89
C ASP A 39 -27.75 18.09 -6.48
N SER A 40 -28.88 18.72 -6.10
CA SER A 40 -30.22 18.20 -6.36
C SER A 40 -30.41 17.65 -7.79
N PRO A 41 -30.96 16.44 -7.98
CA PRO A 41 -31.51 15.53 -6.96
C PRO A 41 -30.50 14.56 -6.32
N TYR A 42 -29.20 14.74 -6.58
CA TYR A 42 -28.13 13.81 -6.22
C TYR A 42 -27.51 14.12 -4.85
N GLY A 43 -27.54 13.17 -3.94
CA GLY A 43 -26.68 13.17 -2.75
C GLY A 43 -25.56 12.15 -2.93
N GLN A 44 -24.31 12.54 -2.76
CA GLN A 44 -23.16 11.69 -3.04
C GLN A 44 -22.24 11.61 -1.82
N LEU A 45 -21.97 10.39 -1.36
CA LEU A 45 -20.81 10.14 -0.50
C LEU A 45 -19.67 9.72 -1.41
N TRP A 46 -18.53 10.40 -1.35
CA TRP A 46 -17.41 10.14 -2.23
C TRP A 46 -16.10 10.03 -1.45
N ALA A 47 -15.20 9.20 -1.97
CA ALA A 47 -13.84 9.06 -1.50
C ALA A 47 -12.89 9.08 -2.70
N THR A 48 -11.91 9.96 -2.65
CA THR A 48 -10.92 10.19 -3.69
C THR A 48 -9.55 9.90 -3.13
N THR A 49 -8.69 9.28 -3.92
CA THR A 49 -7.29 9.12 -3.58
C THR A 49 -6.40 9.41 -4.78
N THR A 50 -5.37 10.21 -4.55
CA THR A 50 -4.24 10.36 -5.46
C THR A 50 -3.24 9.25 -5.14
N ILE A 51 -3.46 8.06 -5.71
CA ILE A 51 -2.63 6.87 -5.46
C ILE A 51 -1.26 7.03 -6.10
N LEU A 52 -1.14 7.84 -7.16
CA LEU A 52 0.09 8.24 -7.82
C LEU A 52 -0.05 9.73 -8.16
N PRO A 53 1.03 10.53 -8.27
CA PRO A 53 0.93 11.99 -8.46
C PRO A 53 0.39 12.41 -9.83
N PHE A 54 -0.05 11.47 -10.65
CA PHE A 54 -0.70 11.68 -11.93
C PHE A 54 -1.98 10.82 -12.08
N VAL A 55 -2.37 10.03 -11.08
CA VAL A 55 -3.56 9.18 -11.10
C VAL A 55 -4.43 9.47 -9.89
N GLN A 56 -5.65 9.95 -10.16
CA GLN A 56 -6.68 10.13 -9.16
C GLN A 56 -7.81 9.12 -9.41
N VAL A 57 -8.18 8.38 -8.37
CA VAL A 57 -9.30 7.44 -8.39
C VAL A 57 -10.34 7.91 -7.40
N THR A 58 -11.59 7.97 -7.83
CA THR A 58 -12.70 8.42 -7.00
C THR A 58 -13.80 7.37 -6.98
N GLY A 59 -14.12 6.84 -5.80
CA GLY A 59 -15.31 6.03 -5.57
C GLY A 59 -16.45 6.89 -5.05
N ARG A 60 -17.64 6.76 -5.62
CA ARG A 60 -18.84 7.48 -5.17
C ARG A 60 -20.00 6.55 -4.97
N TYR A 61 -20.78 6.87 -3.95
CA TYR A 61 -22.09 6.30 -3.70
C TYR A 61 -23.14 7.37 -3.95
N VAL A 62 -23.79 7.29 -5.10
CA VAL A 62 -24.72 8.31 -5.60
C VAL A 62 -26.14 7.90 -5.26
N SER A 63 -26.85 8.76 -4.54
CA SER A 63 -28.24 8.56 -4.15
C SER A 63 -29.15 9.53 -4.89
N ILE A 64 -30.16 9.01 -5.59
CA ILE A 64 -31.03 9.81 -6.44
C ILE A 64 -32.36 10.04 -5.74
N THR A 65 -32.68 11.29 -5.42
CA THR A 65 -33.95 11.65 -4.78
C THR A 65 -35.12 11.48 -5.76
N GLY A 66 -36.24 10.94 -5.29
CA GLY A 66 -37.44 10.72 -6.10
C GLY A 66 -37.50 9.39 -6.85
N ILE A 67 -36.42 8.59 -6.86
CA ILE A 67 -36.37 7.30 -7.56
C ILE A 67 -36.49 6.14 -6.57
N PRO A 68 -37.45 5.22 -6.73
CA PRO A 68 -37.57 4.02 -5.90
C PRO A 68 -36.44 3.01 -6.16
N PRO A 69 -36.13 2.13 -5.20
CA PRO A 69 -34.89 1.37 -5.19
C PRO A 69 -34.89 0.11 -6.06
N PHE A 70 -36.05 -0.51 -6.31
CA PHE A 70 -36.23 -1.69 -7.18
C PHE A 70 -37.52 -1.55 -8.01
N GLY A 71 -37.67 -2.38 -9.06
CA GLY A 71 -38.62 -2.20 -10.17
C GLY A 71 -40.10 -1.97 -9.81
N PHE A 72 -40.87 -1.52 -10.80
CA PHE A 72 -42.23 -0.99 -10.66
C PHE A 72 -43.33 -2.07 -10.79
N SER A 73 -42.98 -3.36 -10.71
CA SER A 73 -43.96 -4.46 -10.73
C SER A 73 -44.62 -4.64 -9.35
N PRO A 74 -45.93 -4.95 -9.24
CA PRO A 74 -46.59 -5.25 -7.98
C PRO A 74 -45.92 -6.35 -7.14
N SER A 75 -45.22 -7.29 -7.79
CA SER A 75 -44.46 -8.36 -7.12
C SER A 75 -43.07 -7.94 -6.59
N GLU A 76 -42.56 -6.78 -7.02
CA GLU A 76 -41.26 -6.22 -6.61
C GLU A 76 -41.40 -5.13 -5.54
N LEU A 77 -42.62 -4.64 -5.26
CA LEU A 77 -42.88 -3.55 -4.32
C LEU A 77 -42.57 -3.89 -2.84
N ASP A 78 -42.60 -5.17 -2.46
CA ASP A 78 -42.15 -5.60 -1.13
C ASP A 78 -40.62 -5.78 -1.05
N TYR A 79 -39.95 -5.95 -2.19
CA TYR A 79 -38.51 -6.09 -2.29
C TYR A 79 -37.84 -4.72 -2.15
N GLY A 80 -37.17 -4.49 -1.02
CA GLY A 80 -36.42 -3.25 -0.77
C GLY A 80 -37.25 -2.04 -0.34
N LYS A 81 -38.45 -2.26 0.21
CA LYS A 81 -39.28 -1.22 0.86
C LYS A 81 -38.52 -0.38 1.92
N ASN A 82 -37.51 -0.98 2.57
CA ASN A 82 -36.64 -0.33 3.56
C ASN A 82 -35.34 0.25 2.96
N TYR A 83 -35.10 0.11 1.65
CA TYR A 83 -33.88 0.56 0.98
C TYR A 83 -33.89 2.09 0.74
N GLY A 84 -35.06 2.73 0.89
CA GLY A 84 -35.26 4.16 0.70
C GLY A 84 -35.26 4.53 -0.77
N ARG A 85 -34.38 5.44 -1.18
CA ARG A 85 -34.22 5.86 -2.57
C ARG A 85 -33.16 5.04 -3.32
N TYR A 86 -33.23 5.04 -4.65
CA TYR A 86 -32.25 4.39 -5.53
C TYR A 86 -30.84 4.91 -5.25
N LYS A 87 -29.87 3.98 -5.24
CA LYS A 87 -28.47 4.29 -5.00
C LYS A 87 -27.60 3.48 -5.93
N ASP A 88 -26.58 4.12 -6.47
CA ASP A 88 -25.65 3.54 -7.42
C ASP A 88 -24.20 3.76 -7.00
N LYS A 89 -23.32 2.88 -7.46
CA LYS A 89 -21.90 2.91 -7.18
C LYS A 89 -21.16 3.33 -8.42
N VAL A 90 -20.37 4.38 -8.28
CA VAL A 90 -19.62 4.96 -9.38
C VAL A 90 -18.14 4.92 -9.05
N ILE A 91 -17.32 4.49 -10.00
CA ILE A 91 -15.87 4.61 -9.91
C ILE A 91 -15.43 5.50 -11.07
N ASP A 92 -14.76 6.59 -10.74
CA ASP A 92 -14.17 7.50 -11.70
C ASP A 92 -12.65 7.40 -11.67
N GLY A 93 -12.00 7.62 -12.81
CA GLY A 93 -10.55 7.69 -12.93
C GLY A 93 -10.13 8.95 -13.67
N LYS A 94 -9.04 9.57 -13.23
CA LYS A 94 -8.38 10.69 -13.91
C LYS A 94 -6.89 10.41 -14.00
N VAL A 95 -6.31 10.62 -15.17
CA VAL A 95 -4.89 10.52 -15.45
C VAL A 95 -4.38 11.85 -15.98
N ARG A 96 -3.46 12.48 -15.26
CA ARG A 96 -2.72 13.66 -15.72
C ARG A 96 -1.58 13.20 -16.63
N LEU A 97 -1.61 13.66 -17.88
CA LEU A 97 -0.66 13.24 -18.91
C LEU A 97 0.67 13.97 -18.80
N TRP A 98 0.66 15.25 -18.42
CA TRP A 98 1.86 16.04 -18.14
C TRP A 98 1.54 17.22 -17.22
N ASN A 99 2.59 17.74 -16.57
CA ASN A 99 2.50 18.88 -15.66
C ASN A 99 2.47 20.18 -16.45
N GLU A 100 1.93 21.23 -15.82
CA GLU A 100 2.03 22.58 -16.35
C GLU A 100 3.50 23.00 -16.44
N SER A 101 3.87 23.64 -17.55
CA SER A 101 5.14 24.35 -17.71
C SER A 101 4.86 25.83 -17.96
N ASP A 102 5.90 26.65 -18.08
CA ASP A 102 5.73 28.08 -18.35
C ASP A 102 4.88 28.35 -19.61
N TRP A 103 5.00 27.48 -20.63
CA TRP A 103 4.29 27.62 -21.90
C TRP A 103 3.17 26.58 -22.10
N MET A 104 3.30 25.34 -21.62
CA MET A 104 2.26 24.30 -21.76
C MET A 104 1.28 24.28 -20.59
N PRO A 105 -0.04 24.18 -20.85
CA PRO A 105 -0.98 23.82 -19.79
C PRO A 105 -0.75 22.38 -19.33
N ALA A 106 -1.10 22.09 -18.07
CA ALA A 106 -1.28 20.72 -17.64
C ALA A 106 -2.43 20.09 -18.42
N VAL A 107 -2.31 18.82 -18.82
CA VAL A 107 -3.40 18.11 -19.51
C VAL A 107 -3.73 16.82 -18.77
N ALA A 108 -5.02 16.55 -18.64
CA ALA A 108 -5.52 15.30 -18.10
C ALA A 108 -6.65 14.74 -18.95
N ILE A 109 -6.77 13.42 -18.90
CA ILE A 109 -7.95 12.70 -19.37
C ILE A 109 -8.63 12.04 -18.19
N GLY A 110 -9.95 11.91 -18.25
CA GLY A 110 -10.68 11.20 -17.22
C GLY A 110 -11.90 10.50 -17.77
N SER A 111 -12.36 9.52 -16.99
CA SER A 111 -13.57 8.78 -17.22
C SER A 111 -14.36 8.70 -15.94
N SER A 112 -15.65 9.01 -16.02
CA SER A 112 -16.59 8.75 -14.93
C SER A 112 -17.30 7.42 -15.16
N ASP A 113 -17.61 6.72 -14.07
CA ASP A 113 -18.36 5.47 -14.07
C ASP A 113 -17.77 4.38 -14.98
N VAL A 114 -16.49 4.08 -14.77
CA VAL A 114 -15.73 3.12 -15.58
C VAL A 114 -16.15 1.67 -15.32
N PHE A 115 -16.79 1.41 -14.18
CA PHE A 115 -17.19 0.09 -13.71
C PHE A 115 -18.61 0.11 -13.13
N GLY A 116 -19.37 -0.97 -13.30
CA GLY A 116 -20.70 -1.11 -12.70
C GLY A 116 -21.81 -0.94 -13.72
N THR A 117 -22.87 -0.22 -13.32
CA THR A 117 -24.09 0.07 -14.09
C THR A 117 -23.84 1.07 -15.23
N GLN A 118 -22.81 1.91 -15.11
CA GLN A 118 -22.46 2.94 -16.09
C GLN A 118 -23.55 4.01 -16.29
N LEU A 119 -24.38 4.29 -15.28
CA LEU A 119 -25.43 5.32 -15.33
C LEU A 119 -24.87 6.74 -15.44
N PHE A 120 -23.67 6.99 -14.91
CA PHE A 120 -23.02 8.31 -14.87
C PHE A 120 -21.83 8.41 -15.82
N LYS A 121 -21.80 7.56 -16.86
CA LYS A 121 -20.66 7.40 -17.75
C LYS A 121 -20.29 8.69 -18.48
N SER A 122 -19.02 9.08 -18.36
CA SER A 122 -18.46 10.21 -19.10
C SER A 122 -17.01 9.94 -19.51
N TYR A 123 -16.57 10.61 -20.56
CA TYR A 123 -15.15 10.71 -20.93
C TYR A 123 -14.82 12.16 -21.20
N TYR A 124 -13.68 12.64 -20.72
CA TYR A 124 -13.25 14.02 -20.96
C TYR A 124 -11.75 14.14 -21.15
N GLY A 125 -11.36 15.20 -21.86
CA GLY A 125 -10.02 15.76 -21.85
C GLY A 125 -10.07 17.22 -21.37
N VAL A 126 -9.10 17.62 -20.56
CA VAL A 126 -9.04 18.96 -19.98
C VAL A 126 -7.61 19.49 -19.97
N ALA A 127 -7.46 20.77 -20.27
CA ALA A 127 -6.21 21.52 -20.14
C ALA A 127 -6.39 22.62 -19.09
N SER A 128 -5.44 22.74 -18.16
CA SER A 128 -5.45 23.74 -17.09
C SER A 128 -4.17 24.54 -17.05
N LYS A 129 -4.28 25.84 -16.75
CA LYS A 129 -3.15 26.75 -16.60
C LYS A 129 -3.34 27.66 -15.39
N THR A 130 -2.27 27.88 -14.64
CA THR A 130 -2.23 28.84 -13.54
C THR A 130 -1.62 30.16 -14.04
N ILE A 131 -2.31 31.26 -13.76
CA ILE A 131 -1.94 32.60 -14.22
C ILE A 131 -1.95 33.60 -13.05
N GLY A 132 -1.36 34.77 -13.29
CA GLY A 132 -1.15 35.81 -12.28
C GLY A 132 0.25 35.74 -11.64
N ALA A 133 0.76 36.87 -11.18
CA ALA A 133 2.12 36.97 -10.61
C ALA A 133 2.34 36.07 -9.38
N ALA A 134 1.26 35.76 -8.65
CA ALA A 134 1.26 34.85 -7.52
C ALA A 134 0.74 33.44 -7.86
N ARG A 135 0.52 33.11 -9.15
CA ARG A 135 -0.16 31.89 -9.61
C ARG A 135 -1.42 31.60 -8.81
N ASN A 136 -2.29 32.59 -8.72
CA ASN A 136 -3.47 32.58 -7.84
C ASN A 136 -4.81 32.52 -8.61
N ILE A 137 -4.73 32.34 -9.93
CA ILE A 137 -5.87 32.08 -10.81
C ILE A 137 -5.62 30.77 -11.58
N GLU A 138 -6.50 29.78 -11.45
CA GLU A 138 -6.50 28.55 -12.26
C GLU A 138 -7.59 28.65 -13.32
N VAL A 139 -7.26 28.45 -14.59
CA VAL A 139 -8.24 28.39 -15.69
C VAL A 139 -8.14 27.04 -16.38
N SER A 140 -9.28 26.45 -16.70
CA SER A 140 -9.35 25.20 -17.46
C SER A 140 -10.34 25.29 -18.61
N VAL A 141 -10.01 24.59 -19.69
CA VAL A 141 -10.91 24.35 -20.83
C VAL A 141 -10.84 22.87 -21.18
N GLY A 142 -11.99 22.27 -21.46
CA GLY A 142 -12.06 20.86 -21.80
C GLY A 142 -13.25 20.51 -22.66
N TYR A 143 -13.29 19.25 -23.07
CA TYR A 143 -14.35 18.68 -23.88
C TYR A 143 -14.73 17.31 -23.33
N GLY A 144 -16.04 17.08 -23.16
CA GLY A 144 -16.59 15.82 -22.69
C GLY A 144 -17.46 15.13 -23.73
N THR A 145 -17.62 13.81 -23.58
CA THR A 145 -18.65 13.01 -24.28
C THR A 145 -19.51 12.20 -23.30
N LYS A 146 -20.70 11.78 -23.76
CA LYS A 146 -21.73 11.05 -22.99
C LYS A 146 -22.45 11.95 -21.98
N ARG A 147 -22.32 11.71 -20.67
CA ARG A 147 -23.02 12.53 -19.67
C ARG A 147 -22.50 13.97 -19.62
N MET A 148 -21.18 14.15 -19.66
CA MET A 148 -20.55 15.45 -19.87
C MET A 148 -20.46 15.64 -21.38
N ASP A 149 -21.26 16.51 -21.99
CA ASP A 149 -21.44 16.53 -23.43
C ASP A 149 -21.14 17.91 -24.01
N GLY A 150 -20.01 18.02 -24.69
CA GLY A 150 -19.52 19.25 -25.30
C GLY A 150 -18.45 19.97 -24.48
N ALA A 151 -18.19 21.22 -24.87
CA ALA A 151 -17.16 22.04 -24.25
C ALA A 151 -17.56 22.51 -22.84
N PHE A 152 -16.60 22.50 -21.94
CA PHE A 152 -16.71 23.07 -20.60
C PHE A 152 -15.49 23.94 -20.28
N ALA A 153 -15.66 24.84 -19.33
CA ALA A 153 -14.59 25.69 -18.85
C ALA A 153 -14.79 25.98 -17.37
N GLY A 154 -13.70 26.29 -16.67
CA GLY A 154 -13.75 26.69 -15.28
C GLY A 154 -12.63 27.63 -14.91
N MET A 155 -12.86 28.42 -13.86
CA MET A 155 -11.91 29.37 -13.31
C MET A 155 -12.00 29.34 -11.79
N ARG A 156 -10.85 29.33 -11.12
CA ARG A 156 -10.71 29.51 -9.67
C ARG A 156 -9.83 30.71 -9.43
N TRP A 157 -10.25 31.58 -8.53
CA TRP A 157 -9.45 32.69 -8.07
C TRP A 157 -9.32 32.65 -6.55
N THR A 158 -8.08 32.59 -6.07
CA THR A 158 -7.73 32.61 -4.66
C THR A 158 -7.09 33.97 -4.35
N PRO A 159 -7.72 34.83 -3.53
CA PRO A 159 -7.12 36.11 -3.17
C PRO A 159 -5.88 35.88 -2.29
N VAL A 160 -4.75 36.49 -2.65
CA VAL A 160 -3.47 36.34 -1.91
C VAL A 160 -3.59 36.73 -0.43
N LYS A 161 -4.43 37.73 -0.11
CA LYS A 161 -4.69 38.17 1.26
C LYS A 161 -5.60 37.24 2.07
N LEU A 162 -6.34 36.35 1.39
CA LEU A 162 -7.30 35.42 1.97
C LEU A 162 -7.07 34.01 1.36
N PRO A 163 -5.91 33.37 1.64
CA PRO A 163 -5.50 32.14 0.97
C PRO A 163 -6.42 30.94 1.23
N ASN A 164 -7.28 31.04 2.27
CA ASN A 164 -8.24 30.02 2.63
C ASN A 164 -9.57 30.15 1.85
N TRP A 165 -9.79 31.25 1.13
CA TRP A 165 -11.01 31.51 0.37
C TRP A 165 -10.72 31.44 -1.12
N SER A 166 -11.60 30.81 -1.90
CA SER A 166 -11.55 30.86 -3.35
C SER A 166 -12.93 31.10 -3.95
N VAL A 167 -12.98 31.90 -5.02
CA VAL A 167 -14.17 32.06 -5.85
C VAL A 167 -14.00 31.17 -7.07
N VAL A 168 -15.00 30.35 -7.36
CA VAL A 168 -15.01 29.45 -8.51
C VAL A 168 -16.17 29.77 -9.44
N ALA A 169 -15.89 29.75 -10.72
CA ALA A 169 -16.89 29.87 -11.78
C ALA A 169 -16.68 28.75 -12.80
N GLU A 170 -17.76 28.17 -13.30
CA GLU A 170 -17.69 27.17 -14.36
C GLU A 170 -18.79 27.35 -15.38
N TYR A 171 -18.56 26.81 -16.58
CA TYR A 171 -19.60 26.47 -17.54
C TYR A 171 -19.80 24.96 -17.52
N ASN A 172 -20.91 24.50 -16.95
CA ASN A 172 -21.23 23.09 -16.81
C ASN A 172 -21.85 22.54 -18.11
N SER A 173 -21.24 21.50 -18.68
CA SER A 173 -21.69 20.82 -19.90
C SER A 173 -22.44 19.49 -19.66
N VAL A 174 -22.78 19.16 -18.42
CA VAL A 174 -23.51 17.93 -18.07
C VAL A 174 -24.93 17.95 -18.66
N ASP A 175 -25.28 16.93 -19.44
CA ASP A 175 -26.61 16.72 -19.98
C ASP A 175 -27.47 15.85 -19.04
N TYR A 176 -28.14 16.52 -18.10
CA TYR A 176 -29.00 15.87 -17.11
C TYR A 176 -30.25 15.20 -17.69
N LYS A 177 -30.61 15.47 -18.96
CA LYS A 177 -31.79 14.83 -19.59
C LYS A 177 -31.57 13.36 -19.88
N GLN A 178 -30.30 12.94 -20.02
CA GLN A 178 -29.91 11.55 -20.24
C GLN A 178 -29.69 10.78 -18.93
N ASP A 179 -29.79 11.45 -17.78
CA ASP A 179 -29.61 10.79 -16.49
C ASP A 179 -30.75 9.79 -16.22
N PHE A 180 -30.44 8.74 -15.46
CA PHE A 180 -31.37 7.67 -15.14
C PHE A 180 -32.66 8.21 -14.51
N ARG A 181 -33.80 8.00 -15.18
CA ARG A 181 -35.13 8.46 -14.75
C ARG A 181 -35.15 9.96 -14.43
N ALA A 182 -34.59 10.77 -15.34
CA ALA A 182 -34.50 12.22 -15.19
C ALA A 182 -35.88 12.91 -15.02
N ASP A 183 -36.93 12.32 -15.61
CA ASP A 183 -38.33 12.72 -15.49
C ASP A 183 -38.85 12.59 -14.06
N LEU A 184 -38.61 11.45 -13.42
CA LEU A 184 -39.07 11.16 -12.05
C LEU A 184 -38.24 11.86 -10.97
N SER A 185 -36.93 12.01 -11.20
CA SER A 185 -36.02 12.65 -10.24
C SER A 185 -36.04 14.18 -10.30
N GLY A 186 -36.65 14.76 -11.35
CA GLY A 186 -36.61 16.19 -11.64
C GLY A 186 -35.30 16.67 -12.28
N ALA A 187 -34.33 15.77 -12.54
CA ALA A 187 -33.08 16.11 -13.23
C ALA A 187 -33.32 16.62 -14.66
N ILE A 188 -34.43 16.26 -15.30
CA ILE A 188 -34.80 16.70 -16.66
C ILE A 188 -34.91 18.24 -16.78
N ASN A 189 -35.20 18.93 -15.68
CA ASN A 189 -35.32 20.38 -15.63
C ASN A 189 -33.97 21.10 -15.52
N ARG A 190 -32.87 20.38 -15.29
CA ARG A 190 -31.54 20.96 -15.18
C ARG A 190 -30.95 21.23 -16.56
N ARG A 191 -30.36 22.42 -16.72
CA ARG A 191 -29.75 22.84 -17.98
C ARG A 191 -28.25 23.05 -17.84
N LYS A 192 -27.53 22.80 -18.95
CA LYS A 192 -26.14 23.25 -19.15
C LYS A 192 -26.06 24.76 -18.96
N GLY A 193 -24.96 25.26 -18.42
CA GLY A 193 -24.78 26.70 -18.23
C GLY A 193 -23.81 27.10 -17.13
N PRO A 194 -23.71 28.41 -16.86
CA PRO A 194 -22.79 28.93 -15.87
C PRO A 194 -23.22 28.57 -14.44
N ALA A 195 -22.22 28.35 -13.59
CA ALA A 195 -22.37 28.23 -12.15
C ALA A 195 -21.25 29.00 -11.45
N VAL A 196 -21.55 29.49 -10.25
CA VAL A 196 -20.60 30.21 -9.39
C VAL A 196 -20.63 29.61 -8.00
N GLY A 197 -19.48 29.58 -7.33
CA GLY A 197 -19.36 29.05 -5.99
C GLY A 197 -18.25 29.72 -5.19
N LEU A 198 -18.31 29.45 -3.90
CA LEU A 198 -17.36 29.90 -2.90
C LEU A 198 -16.79 28.67 -2.20
N GLU A 199 -15.47 28.61 -2.13
CA GLU A 199 -14.70 27.56 -1.46
C GLU A 199 -14.02 28.14 -0.22
N TYR A 200 -14.05 27.39 0.86
CA TYR A 200 -13.32 27.68 2.09
C TYR A 200 -12.52 26.46 2.53
N ARG A 201 -11.23 26.65 2.82
CA ARG A 201 -10.33 25.61 3.32
C ARG A 201 -9.79 25.98 4.69
N TRP A 202 -9.91 25.06 5.64
CA TRP A 202 -9.34 25.16 6.97
C TRP A 202 -8.50 23.92 7.26
N GLY A 203 -7.22 24.00 6.90
CA GLY A 203 -6.30 22.86 6.94
C GLY A 203 -6.82 21.70 6.10
N TRP A 204 -7.04 20.57 6.76
CA TRP A 204 -7.64 19.34 6.25
C TRP A 204 -9.15 19.44 5.91
N LEU A 205 -9.88 20.45 6.38
CA LEU A 205 -11.32 20.60 6.12
C LEU A 205 -11.58 21.52 4.92
N GLY A 206 -12.52 21.12 4.08
CA GLY A 206 -12.98 21.91 2.93
C GLY A 206 -14.49 22.01 2.87
N LEU A 207 -14.98 23.20 2.56
CA LEU A 207 -16.39 23.49 2.29
C LEU A 207 -16.51 24.22 0.95
N GLN A 208 -17.50 23.85 0.16
CA GLN A 208 -17.87 24.52 -1.08
C GLN A 208 -19.38 24.73 -1.10
N ALA A 209 -19.82 25.94 -1.42
CA ALA A 209 -21.22 26.25 -1.71
C ALA A 209 -21.31 26.87 -3.09
N ALA A 210 -22.22 26.39 -3.93
CA ALA A 210 -22.35 26.84 -5.31
C ALA A 210 -23.81 27.02 -5.73
N ARG A 211 -24.03 27.94 -6.67
CA ARG A 211 -25.30 28.21 -7.31
C ARG A 211 -25.14 28.02 -8.81
N GLY A 212 -25.78 26.99 -9.34
CA GLY A 212 -26.00 26.84 -10.78
C GLY A 212 -27.27 27.59 -11.22
N ARG A 213 -27.53 27.56 -12.52
CA ARG A 213 -28.71 28.21 -13.13
C ARG A 213 -30.02 27.80 -12.46
N ASP A 214 -30.20 26.50 -12.21
CA ASP A 214 -31.47 25.92 -11.77
C ASP A 214 -31.37 25.24 -10.38
N ASN A 215 -30.18 25.20 -9.76
CA ASN A 215 -29.91 24.37 -8.56
C ASN A 215 -28.91 25.03 -7.57
N PHE A 216 -28.92 24.56 -6.33
CA PHE A 216 -27.94 24.88 -5.30
C PHE A 216 -27.18 23.61 -4.94
N SER A 217 -25.88 23.75 -4.69
CA SER A 217 -24.99 22.62 -4.43
C SER A 217 -24.08 22.93 -3.25
N VAL A 218 -23.78 21.90 -2.46
CA VAL A 218 -22.82 21.97 -1.35
C VAL A 218 -21.87 20.78 -1.41
N ASN A 219 -20.62 21.00 -1.01
CA ASN A 219 -19.62 19.98 -0.79
C ASN A 219 -18.97 20.20 0.56
N ALA A 220 -18.82 19.14 1.35
CA ALA A 220 -18.03 19.17 2.57
C ALA A 220 -17.10 17.96 2.57
N PHE A 221 -15.81 18.19 2.81
CA PHE A 221 -14.81 17.14 2.72
C PHE A 221 -13.64 17.32 3.68
N VAL A 222 -12.93 16.21 3.89
CA VAL A 222 -11.69 16.13 4.65
C VAL A 222 -10.61 15.60 3.71
N SER A 223 -9.47 16.28 3.60
CA SER A 223 -8.28 15.85 2.84
C SER A 223 -7.16 15.49 3.82
N ILE A 224 -6.70 14.24 3.76
CA ILE A 224 -5.67 13.66 4.63
C ILE A 224 -4.43 13.34 3.78
N PRO A 225 -3.25 13.89 4.11
CA PRO A 225 -2.01 13.60 3.40
C PRO A 225 -1.40 12.28 3.90
N PHE A 226 -1.55 11.19 3.16
CA PHE A 226 -0.94 9.91 3.54
C PHE A 226 0.59 9.93 3.42
N GLY A 227 1.16 10.85 2.64
CA GLY A 227 2.61 11.04 2.54
C GLY A 227 3.26 11.55 3.83
N GLU A 228 2.51 12.18 4.75
CA GLU A 228 3.10 12.70 5.98
C GLU A 228 3.28 11.59 7.03
N ARG A 229 4.51 11.38 7.49
CA ARG A 229 4.87 10.31 8.46
C ARG A 229 4.05 10.40 9.74
N GLU A 230 3.94 11.60 10.31
CA GLU A 230 3.20 11.88 11.54
C GLU A 230 2.52 13.25 11.46
N TYR A 231 1.19 13.25 11.39
CA TYR A 231 0.37 14.48 11.40
C TYR A 231 -0.42 14.66 12.71
N VAL A 232 -0.40 13.67 13.62
CA VAL A 232 -0.91 13.78 14.99
C VAL A 232 0.27 13.74 15.97
N PRO A 233 0.54 14.82 16.74
CA PRO A 233 1.66 14.88 17.68
C PRO A 233 1.59 13.84 18.81
N LYS A 234 2.73 13.24 19.15
CA LYS A 234 2.87 12.16 20.16
C LYS A 234 3.01 12.69 21.60
N ILE A 235 2.08 13.53 22.04
CA ILE A 235 2.17 14.28 23.31
C ILE A 235 2.05 13.42 24.58
N TYR A 236 1.56 12.18 24.48
CA TYR A 236 1.40 11.29 25.65
C TYR A 236 2.44 10.17 25.68
N GLU A 237 3.42 10.19 24.78
CA GLU A 237 4.46 9.17 24.72
C GLU A 237 5.25 9.08 26.04
N PRO A 238 5.40 7.88 26.65
CA PRO A 238 6.20 7.73 27.86
C PRO A 238 7.65 8.18 27.65
N PRO A 239 8.30 8.81 28.66
CA PRO A 239 9.71 9.12 28.58
C PRO A 239 10.55 7.84 28.40
N PHE A 240 11.73 7.97 27.80
CA PHE A 240 12.70 6.87 27.78
C PHE A 240 13.27 6.66 29.19
N PHE A 241 13.88 5.50 29.43
CA PHE A 241 14.53 5.20 30.70
C PHE A 241 15.66 6.20 31.00
N GLU A 242 15.54 6.90 32.14
CA GLU A 242 16.58 7.74 32.71
C GLU A 242 16.96 7.18 34.07
N ASP A 243 18.23 6.78 34.22
CA ASP A 243 18.74 6.39 35.51
C ASP A 243 18.95 7.63 36.39
N LYS A 244 18.06 7.82 37.36
CA LYS A 244 18.13 8.93 38.31
C LYS A 244 19.19 8.70 39.40
N HIS A 245 19.65 7.47 39.58
CA HIS A 245 20.63 7.09 40.61
C HIS A 245 21.62 6.07 40.04
N PRO A 246 22.63 6.53 39.27
CA PRO A 246 23.61 5.66 38.63
C PRO A 246 24.26 4.73 39.65
N ILE A 247 24.05 3.43 39.49
CA ILE A 247 24.72 2.40 40.30
C ILE A 247 26.08 2.12 39.66
N THR A 248 27.12 1.84 40.46
CA THR A 248 28.38 1.32 39.94
C THR A 248 28.11 0.01 39.19
N PRO A 249 28.43 -0.11 37.89
CA PRO A 249 28.14 -1.32 37.13
C PRO A 249 28.84 -2.53 37.74
N PRO A 250 28.16 -3.67 37.97
CA PRO A 250 28.80 -4.87 38.49
C PRO A 250 29.81 -5.40 37.48
N SER A 251 30.83 -6.12 37.94
CA SER A 251 31.72 -6.88 37.06
C SER A 251 30.96 -8.01 36.35
N ILE A 252 31.50 -8.50 35.22
CA ILE A 252 30.95 -9.68 34.53
C ILE A 252 30.81 -10.89 35.48
N THR A 253 31.73 -11.06 36.43
CA THR A 253 31.70 -12.16 37.40
C THR A 253 30.54 -12.01 38.38
N GLU A 254 30.36 -10.81 38.96
CA GLU A 254 29.24 -10.51 39.86
C GLU A 254 27.90 -10.66 39.14
N TRP A 255 27.80 -10.17 37.91
CA TRP A 255 26.58 -10.30 37.10
C TRP A 255 26.20 -11.76 36.82
N ARG A 256 27.17 -12.66 36.66
CA ARG A 256 26.92 -14.10 36.48
C ARG A 256 26.57 -14.83 37.78
N GLN A 257 27.01 -14.31 38.92
CA GLN A 257 26.78 -14.93 40.23
C GLN A 257 25.43 -14.52 40.81
N ASP A 258 25.01 -13.27 40.60
CA ASP A 258 23.74 -12.75 41.08
C ASP A 258 22.76 -12.56 39.93
N ALA A 259 21.73 -13.40 39.91
CA ALA A 259 20.70 -13.36 38.91
C ALA A 259 19.81 -12.10 38.98
N GLY A 260 19.85 -11.37 40.09
CA GLY A 260 19.13 -10.12 40.31
C GLY A 260 19.46 -9.05 39.28
N TYR A 261 20.73 -8.91 38.88
CA TYR A 261 21.14 -7.91 37.89
C TYR A 261 20.48 -8.13 36.51
N GLY A 262 20.42 -9.39 36.07
CA GLY A 262 19.69 -9.75 34.85
C GLY A 262 18.19 -9.54 34.99
N ALA A 263 17.61 -9.89 36.14
CA ALA A 263 16.19 -9.69 36.42
C ALA A 263 15.80 -8.19 36.41
N ASP A 264 16.65 -7.31 36.93
CA ASP A 264 16.42 -5.87 36.97
C ASP A 264 16.43 -5.24 35.58
N LEU A 265 17.36 -5.64 34.70
CA LEU A 265 17.34 -5.24 33.29
C LEU A 265 16.02 -5.66 32.62
N ILE A 266 15.58 -6.90 32.82
CA ILE A 266 14.31 -7.38 32.26
C ILE A 266 13.14 -6.58 32.84
N LYS A 267 13.15 -6.23 34.14
CA LYS A 267 12.09 -5.42 34.78
C LYS A 267 12.04 -4.02 34.19
N ALA A 268 13.19 -3.38 33.97
CA ALA A 268 13.29 -2.05 33.37
C ALA A 268 12.82 -2.03 31.90
N LEU A 269 13.12 -3.08 31.13
CA LEU A 269 12.60 -3.25 29.77
C LEU A 269 11.09 -3.53 29.79
N ALA A 270 10.60 -4.42 30.65
CA ALA A 270 9.17 -4.73 30.76
C ALA A 270 8.31 -3.50 31.14
N ALA A 271 8.85 -2.58 31.96
CA ALA A 271 8.21 -1.31 32.30
C ALA A 271 8.06 -0.35 31.10
N GLN A 272 8.71 -0.64 29.96
CA GLN A 272 8.65 0.14 28.72
C GLN A 272 7.95 -0.64 27.59
N ASP A 273 7.02 -1.54 27.94
CA ASP A 273 6.21 -2.35 27.02
C ASP A 273 6.99 -3.35 26.15
N TYR A 274 8.23 -3.68 26.55
CA TYR A 274 8.96 -4.79 25.96
C TYR A 274 8.44 -6.11 26.51
N GLN A 275 8.41 -7.12 25.65
CA GLN A 275 7.94 -8.46 25.97
C GLN A 275 8.85 -9.50 25.35
N ASN A 276 8.65 -10.75 25.75
CA ASN A 276 9.46 -11.90 25.33
C ASN A 276 10.97 -11.60 25.49
N ILE A 277 11.30 -11.00 26.63
CA ILE A 277 12.65 -10.48 26.89
C ILE A 277 13.52 -11.62 27.38
N ARG A 278 14.59 -11.89 26.64
CA ARG A 278 15.61 -12.87 27.01
C ARG A 278 16.97 -12.22 27.05
N VAL A 279 17.74 -12.54 28.08
CA VAL A 279 19.06 -11.95 28.28
C VAL A 279 20.05 -13.07 28.60
N THR A 280 21.17 -13.08 27.88
CA THR A 280 22.31 -13.95 28.18
C THR A 280 23.62 -13.17 28.07
N LEU A 281 24.60 -13.52 28.89
CA LEU A 281 25.93 -12.93 28.86
C LEU A 281 26.96 -13.99 28.47
N THR A 282 27.44 -13.96 27.22
CA THR A 282 28.41 -14.93 26.70
C THR A 282 29.75 -14.24 26.45
N GLY A 283 30.80 -14.65 27.18
CA GLY A 283 32.07 -13.93 27.14
C GLY A 283 31.89 -12.47 27.59
N ASN A 284 32.24 -11.54 26.70
CA ASN A 284 32.08 -10.08 26.87
C ASN A 284 30.91 -9.52 26.04
N THR A 285 29.99 -10.39 25.59
CA THR A 285 28.84 -10.02 24.78
C THR A 285 27.53 -10.22 25.54
N LEU A 286 26.76 -9.15 25.70
CA LEU A 286 25.40 -9.20 26.23
C LEU A 286 24.43 -9.40 25.05
N ASN A 287 23.75 -10.54 25.01
CA ASN A 287 22.73 -10.84 24.01
C ASN A 287 21.34 -10.59 24.60
N LEU A 288 20.51 -9.87 23.85
CA LEU A 288 19.12 -9.62 24.16
C LEU A 288 18.23 -10.14 23.02
N THR A 289 17.17 -10.85 23.37
CA THR A 289 16.04 -11.13 22.47
C THR A 289 14.83 -10.41 23.02
N LEU A 290 14.11 -9.63 22.21
CA LEU A 290 12.94 -8.88 22.68
C LEU A 290 11.93 -8.60 21.56
N THR A 291 10.70 -8.29 21.95
CA THR A 291 9.69 -7.66 21.10
C THR A 291 9.16 -6.41 21.80
N ASN A 292 8.52 -5.51 21.06
CA ASN A 292 7.76 -4.40 21.62
C ASN A 292 6.37 -4.41 20.99
N ASN A 293 5.33 -4.13 21.76
CA ASN A 293 3.94 -4.19 21.28
C ASN A 293 3.32 -2.80 21.03
N ARG A 294 4.04 -1.72 21.34
CA ARG A 294 3.52 -0.35 21.26
C ARG A 294 4.24 0.49 20.21
N ILE A 295 5.56 0.53 20.27
CA ILE A 295 6.41 1.34 19.38
C ILE A 295 6.33 0.77 17.97
N TYR A 296 5.88 1.58 17.03
CA TYR A 296 5.72 1.15 15.65
C TYR A 296 7.07 1.06 14.94
N ASP A 297 7.96 2.03 15.09
CA ASP A 297 9.25 2.02 14.40
C ASP A 297 10.25 1.06 15.10
N MET A 298 10.78 0.08 14.35
CA MET A 298 11.68 -0.94 14.92
C MET A 298 12.97 -0.30 15.44
N GLY A 299 13.59 0.59 14.67
CA GLY A 299 14.84 1.24 15.04
C GLY A 299 14.71 2.08 16.30
N ARG A 300 13.62 2.86 16.39
CA ARG A 300 13.19 3.59 17.58
C ARG A 300 13.05 2.70 18.81
N SER A 301 12.41 1.53 18.64
CA SER A 301 12.29 0.54 19.70
C SER A 301 13.68 0.04 20.14
N ILE A 302 14.53 -0.38 19.22
CA ILE A 302 15.89 -0.83 19.58
C ILE A 302 16.66 0.27 20.32
N GLY A 303 16.63 1.52 19.85
CA GLY A 303 17.34 2.60 20.54
C GLY A 303 16.88 2.86 21.98
N ARG A 304 15.57 2.78 22.25
CA ARG A 304 15.04 2.81 23.63
C ARG A 304 15.51 1.62 24.47
N ALA A 305 15.46 0.42 23.90
CA ALA A 305 15.97 -0.77 24.57
C ALA A 305 17.46 -0.62 24.89
N MET A 306 18.26 -0.03 24.00
CA MET A 306 19.69 0.20 24.19
C MET A 306 20.02 1.21 25.29
N ARG A 307 19.24 2.30 25.42
CA ARG A 307 19.38 3.23 26.56
C ARG A 307 19.22 2.50 27.89
N THR A 308 18.25 1.59 27.95
CA THR A 308 18.00 0.76 29.13
C THR A 308 19.13 -0.25 29.32
N ALA A 309 19.47 -1.01 28.29
CA ALA A 309 20.51 -2.03 28.36
C ALA A 309 21.85 -1.46 28.84
N LEU A 310 22.27 -0.29 28.34
CA LEU A 310 23.51 0.38 28.75
C LEU A 310 23.54 0.69 30.26
N ALA A 311 22.42 1.10 30.85
CA ALA A 311 22.35 1.41 32.28
C ALA A 311 22.55 0.18 33.18
N PHE A 312 22.17 -1.02 32.70
CA PHE A 312 22.31 -2.28 33.45
C PHE A 312 23.47 -3.17 32.95
N THR A 313 24.26 -2.69 31.98
CA THR A 313 25.34 -3.49 31.39
C THR A 313 26.51 -3.60 32.37
N PRO A 314 27.04 -4.81 32.65
CA PRO A 314 28.17 -4.96 33.56
C PRO A 314 29.47 -4.38 32.99
N ALA A 315 30.36 -3.97 33.88
CA ALA A 315 31.69 -3.50 33.54
C ALA A 315 32.50 -4.62 32.85
N GLY A 316 33.08 -4.29 31.69
CA GLY A 316 33.86 -5.22 30.87
C GLY A 316 33.14 -5.78 29.64
N VAL A 317 31.83 -5.53 29.49
CA VAL A 317 31.11 -5.86 28.25
C VAL A 317 31.58 -4.95 27.12
N THR A 318 31.96 -5.54 25.99
CA THR A 318 32.45 -4.83 24.81
C THR A 318 31.40 -4.79 23.69
N THR A 319 30.42 -5.67 23.74
CA THR A 319 29.44 -5.85 22.66
C THR A 319 28.05 -6.09 23.23
N ILE A 320 27.05 -5.43 22.66
CA ILE A 320 25.64 -5.75 22.91
C ILE A 320 25.01 -6.20 21.59
N LYS A 321 24.30 -7.33 21.60
CA LYS A 321 23.51 -7.81 20.47
C LYS A 321 22.04 -7.80 20.83
N VAL A 322 21.19 -7.24 19.98
CA VAL A 322 19.73 -7.21 20.18
C VAL A 322 19.04 -7.83 18.99
N THR A 323 18.35 -8.94 19.21
CA THR A 323 17.51 -9.63 18.23
C THR A 323 16.05 -9.25 18.45
N TYR A 324 15.46 -8.54 17.48
CA TYR A 324 14.04 -8.20 17.48
C TYR A 324 13.22 -9.38 16.96
N THR A 325 12.20 -9.76 17.71
CA THR A 325 11.33 -10.91 17.38
C THR A 325 9.87 -10.48 17.22
N LYS A 326 9.09 -11.28 16.49
CA LYS A 326 7.63 -11.22 16.47
C LYS A 326 7.09 -12.64 16.50
N LEU A 327 6.32 -13.00 17.52
CA LEU A 327 5.85 -14.39 17.74
C LEU A 327 7.01 -15.41 17.73
N ASP A 328 8.09 -15.11 18.45
CA ASP A 328 9.37 -15.85 18.47
C ASP A 328 10.07 -15.99 17.11
N GLN A 329 9.57 -15.37 16.04
CA GLN A 329 10.29 -15.31 14.77
C GLN A 329 11.34 -14.19 14.82
N PRO A 330 12.62 -14.49 14.62
CA PRO A 330 13.66 -13.48 14.58
C PRO A 330 13.60 -12.70 13.26
N LEU A 331 13.50 -11.37 13.38
CA LEU A 331 13.33 -10.47 12.24
C LEU A 331 14.63 -9.77 11.86
N THR A 332 15.31 -9.18 12.85
CA THR A 332 16.52 -8.37 12.67
C THR A 332 17.42 -8.47 13.90
N THR A 333 18.73 -8.51 13.70
CA THR A 333 19.74 -8.43 14.77
C THR A 333 20.58 -7.18 14.61
N TYR A 334 20.67 -6.39 15.69
CA TYR A 334 21.54 -5.22 15.82
C TYR A 334 22.74 -5.60 16.68
N GLU A 335 23.95 -5.36 16.19
CA GLU A 335 25.19 -5.56 16.96
C GLU A 335 25.90 -4.23 17.17
N PHE A 336 26.18 -3.90 18.43
CA PHE A 336 26.92 -2.71 18.85
C PHE A 336 28.26 -3.16 19.42
N PHE A 337 29.36 -2.79 18.78
CA PHE A 337 30.71 -3.26 19.15
C PHE A 337 31.60 -2.17 19.76
N ASP A 338 31.06 -0.96 19.97
CA ASP A 338 31.69 0.14 20.72
C ASP A 338 30.62 0.83 21.59
N LEU A 339 30.51 0.40 22.85
CA LEU A 339 29.50 0.92 23.78
C LEU A 339 29.70 2.39 24.18
N PRO A 340 30.94 2.89 24.41
CA PRO A 340 31.18 4.31 24.61
C PRO A 340 30.65 5.18 23.46
N LYS A 341 30.92 4.80 22.20
CA LYS A 341 30.38 5.54 21.05
C LYS A 341 28.86 5.45 20.94
N LEU A 342 28.26 4.30 21.25
CA LEU A 342 26.81 4.18 21.32
C LEU A 342 26.22 5.13 22.37
N GLN A 343 26.84 5.22 23.56
CA GLN A 343 26.40 6.13 24.62
C GLN A 343 26.55 7.60 24.19
N ASP A 344 27.69 7.97 23.60
CA ASP A 344 27.93 9.32 23.08
C ASP A 344 26.95 9.69 21.96
N TYR A 345 26.57 8.73 21.11
CA TYR A 345 25.53 8.91 20.12
C TYR A 345 24.17 9.14 20.79
N LEU A 346 23.74 8.26 21.70
CA LEU A 346 22.47 8.45 22.42
C LEU A 346 22.42 9.78 23.21
N ALA A 347 23.57 10.30 23.64
CA ALA A 347 23.72 11.56 24.35
C ALA A 347 23.84 12.81 23.46
N GLY A 348 23.89 12.68 22.13
CA GLY A 348 24.00 13.85 21.24
C GLY A 348 25.42 14.34 20.97
N LYS A 349 26.47 13.61 21.41
CA LYS A 349 27.86 14.08 21.33
C LYS A 349 28.57 13.74 20.03
N ILE A 350 28.16 12.67 19.35
CA ILE A 350 28.67 12.30 18.03
C ILE A 350 27.54 12.26 16.99
N ASP A 351 27.92 12.42 15.73
CA ASP A 351 27.00 12.37 14.60
C ASP A 351 26.65 10.93 14.20
N ARG A 352 25.64 10.78 13.35
CA ARG A 352 25.16 9.47 12.87
C ARG A 352 26.18 8.75 12.00
N LYS A 353 27.04 9.50 11.30
CA LYS A 353 28.07 8.92 10.45
C LYS A 353 29.11 8.17 11.28
N ALA A 354 29.61 8.78 12.35
CA ALA A 354 30.54 8.15 13.29
C ALA A 354 29.91 6.96 14.02
N PHE A 355 28.61 7.03 14.32
CA PHE A 355 27.87 5.92 14.93
C PHE A 355 27.68 4.73 13.97
N ASN A 356 27.40 4.99 12.70
CA ASN A 356 27.19 3.95 11.68
C ASN A 356 28.43 3.06 11.45
N GLU A 357 29.63 3.53 11.80
CA GLU A 357 30.86 2.73 11.75
C GLU A 357 30.94 1.69 12.87
N VAL A 358 30.11 1.81 13.91
CA VAL A 358 30.16 0.95 15.12
C VAL A 358 28.89 0.15 15.41
N VAL A 359 27.98 0.09 14.44
CA VAL A 359 26.75 -0.72 14.51
C VAL A 359 26.56 -1.53 13.24
N LEU A 360 26.13 -2.78 13.41
CA LEU A 360 25.78 -3.68 12.32
C LEU A 360 24.31 -4.10 12.44
N VAL A 361 23.52 -3.82 11.41
CA VAL A 361 22.14 -4.31 11.27
C VAL A 361 22.13 -5.44 10.24
N ARG A 362 21.64 -6.63 10.63
CA ARG A 362 21.63 -7.79 9.75
C ARG A 362 20.44 -8.72 10.00
N TYR A 363 20.21 -9.61 9.04
CA TYR A 363 19.30 -10.74 9.26
C TYR A 363 19.84 -11.64 10.39
N PRO A 364 18.96 -12.20 11.22
CA PRO A 364 19.35 -13.11 12.30
C PRO A 364 19.90 -14.44 11.79
N ASN A 365 20.92 -14.92 12.46
CA ASN A 365 21.47 -16.27 12.38
C ASN A 365 20.79 -17.16 13.43
N LYS A 366 20.99 -18.47 13.30
CA LYS A 366 20.42 -19.44 14.25
C LYS A 366 20.86 -19.19 15.70
N ASP A 367 22.10 -18.73 15.89
CA ASP A 367 22.69 -18.51 17.22
C ASP A 367 22.30 -17.16 17.85
N ASP A 368 21.57 -16.30 17.13
CA ASP A 368 21.15 -14.98 17.63
C ASP A 368 19.88 -15.03 18.48
N VAL A 369 19.15 -16.15 18.45
CA VAL A 369 17.92 -16.34 19.23
C VAL A 369 18.26 -17.11 20.49
N ILE A 370 17.95 -16.49 21.63
CA ILE A 370 18.10 -17.14 22.93
C ILE A 370 16.93 -18.10 23.12
N ALA A 371 17.18 -19.38 23.36
CA ALA A 371 16.14 -20.38 23.63
C ALA A 371 15.69 -20.35 25.11
N ASP A 372 14.51 -20.90 25.42
CA ASP A 372 13.95 -20.87 26.78
C ASP A 372 14.89 -21.54 27.82
N ASP A 373 15.54 -22.64 27.43
CA ASP A 373 16.48 -23.39 28.28
C ASP A 373 17.75 -22.59 28.62
N GLN A 374 18.17 -21.67 27.74
CA GLN A 374 19.31 -20.80 27.96
C GLN A 374 19.04 -19.68 28.97
N GLN A 375 17.78 -19.43 29.32
CA GLN A 375 17.36 -18.43 30.30
C GLN A 375 16.87 -19.05 31.63
N GLY A 376 16.87 -20.37 31.76
CA GLY A 376 16.30 -21.09 32.92
C GLY A 376 16.84 -20.63 34.29
N TRP A 377 18.03 -20.04 34.35
CA TRP A 377 18.62 -19.45 35.56
C TRP A 377 17.85 -18.25 36.13
N LEU A 378 17.00 -17.58 35.34
CA LEU A 378 16.18 -16.43 35.77
C LEU A 378 14.75 -16.80 36.20
N ALA A 379 14.28 -18.01 35.87
CA ALA A 379 12.86 -18.36 35.96
C ALA A 379 12.27 -18.14 37.37
N GLY A 380 12.99 -18.55 38.43
CA GLY A 380 12.52 -18.40 39.82
C GLY A 380 12.48 -16.94 40.33
N LEU A 381 13.35 -16.06 39.82
CA LEU A 381 13.40 -14.64 40.25
C LEU A 381 12.32 -13.77 39.60
N LEU A 382 11.82 -14.18 38.43
CA LEU A 382 10.85 -13.41 37.66
C LEU A 382 9.40 -13.68 38.12
N ASP A 383 9.14 -14.85 38.73
CA ASP A 383 7.84 -15.23 39.29
C ASP A 383 7.58 -14.65 40.70
N GLU A 384 8.65 -14.39 41.48
CA GLU A 384 8.57 -13.73 42.79
C GLU A 384 8.38 -12.21 42.63
N SER A 385 7.14 -11.78 42.43
CA SER A 385 6.77 -10.36 42.34
C SER A 385 6.67 -9.69 43.72
N GLY A 386 7.82 -9.26 44.24
CA GLY A 386 7.94 -8.13 45.18
C GLY A 386 8.44 -6.87 44.46
N PRO A 387 8.08 -5.65 44.91
CA PRO A 387 8.64 -4.42 44.33
C PRO A 387 10.16 -4.45 44.43
N ALA A 388 10.84 -3.84 43.47
CA ALA A 388 12.29 -3.62 43.53
C ALA A 388 12.67 -3.18 44.94
N VAL A 389 13.61 -3.88 45.58
CA VAL A 389 14.25 -3.39 46.80
C VAL A 389 15.13 -2.21 46.39
N VAL A 390 14.49 -1.06 46.20
CA VAL A 390 15.11 0.21 46.50
C VAL A 390 14.96 0.32 48.01
N ALA A 391 16.07 0.19 48.73
CA ALA A 391 16.08 0.39 50.17
C ALA A 391 15.42 1.75 50.48
N ASN A 392 14.26 1.71 51.16
CA ASN A 392 13.60 2.89 51.69
C ASN A 392 14.56 3.57 52.68
N ALA A 393 15.12 4.72 52.30
CA ALA A 393 15.55 5.72 53.26
C ALA A 393 14.35 6.63 53.57
N ALA A 394 14.15 6.91 54.85
CA ALA A 394 13.06 7.68 55.43
C ALA A 394 12.73 8.99 54.69
N PRO A 395 11.48 9.50 54.78
CA PRO A 395 11.12 10.78 54.17
C PRO A 395 11.97 11.91 54.78
N ALA A 396 12.85 12.49 53.95
CA ALA A 396 13.53 13.72 54.30
C ALA A 396 12.50 14.85 54.38
N GLN A 397 12.44 15.47 55.56
CA GLN A 397 11.60 16.60 55.88
C GLN A 397 11.75 17.72 54.85
N ALA A 398 10.63 18.29 54.43
CA ALA A 398 10.58 19.51 53.64
C ALA A 398 11.35 20.64 54.36
N PRO A 399 12.17 21.44 53.66
CA PRO A 399 12.70 22.65 54.25
C PRO A 399 11.54 23.64 54.48
N THR A 400 11.23 23.87 55.75
CA THR A 400 10.43 25.00 56.22
C THR A 400 11.14 26.29 55.84
N VAL A 401 10.62 27.00 54.83
CA VAL A 401 10.97 28.42 54.61
C VAL A 401 9.86 29.26 55.23
N ALA A 402 10.28 30.07 56.19
CA ALA A 402 9.43 30.90 57.03
C ALA A 402 8.62 31.91 56.22
N MET A 403 7.33 32.00 56.53
CA MET A 403 6.53 33.19 56.28
C MET A 403 7.01 34.30 57.21
N ALA A 404 7.53 35.39 56.64
CA ALA A 404 7.67 36.67 57.35
C ALA A 404 6.66 37.65 56.76
N ALA A 405 5.93 38.28 57.67
CA ALA A 405 4.74 39.08 57.45
C ALA A 405 4.99 40.40 56.72
N VAL A 406 3.99 40.81 55.95
CA VAL A 406 3.82 42.16 55.41
C VAL A 406 3.25 43.06 56.51
N ALA A 407 3.86 44.24 56.69
CA ALA A 407 3.21 45.41 57.28
C ALA A 407 3.64 46.68 56.50
N PRO A 408 2.80 47.73 56.44
CA PRO A 408 2.80 48.71 55.35
C PRO A 408 3.41 50.07 55.73
N GLY A 409 3.84 50.85 54.72
CA GLY A 409 4.17 52.27 54.88
C GLY A 409 4.41 52.96 53.52
N PRO A 410 4.01 54.23 53.32
CA PRO A 410 3.56 54.70 52.01
C PRO A 410 4.40 55.82 51.35
N ALA A 411 4.14 55.98 50.04
CA ALA A 411 4.07 57.22 49.26
C ALA A 411 5.33 57.98 48.78
N THR A 412 5.16 58.54 47.57
CA THR A 412 5.82 59.68 46.86
C THR A 412 6.86 59.30 45.80
N LEU A 413 6.59 59.44 44.49
CA LEU A 413 6.39 60.59 43.57
C LEU A 413 7.70 61.15 42.94
N SER A 414 7.62 61.38 41.62
CA SER A 414 8.44 62.26 40.74
C SER A 414 9.87 61.81 40.35
N ALA A 415 10.14 61.59 39.05
CA ALA A 415 10.77 62.51 38.06
C ALA A 415 12.31 62.60 38.26
N THR A 416 13.23 62.64 37.28
CA THR A 416 13.28 63.35 35.99
C THR A 416 14.60 62.93 35.27
N GLU A 417 14.59 62.96 33.93
CA GLU A 417 15.64 63.43 32.99
C GLU A 417 17.14 63.00 32.97
N ALA A 418 17.66 63.01 31.72
CA ALA A 418 19.02 62.73 31.22
C ALA A 418 20.03 63.89 31.45
N PRO A 419 21.32 63.79 31.01
CA PRO A 419 21.74 64.08 29.62
C PRO A 419 22.89 63.17 29.08
N VAL A 420 22.90 62.78 27.79
CA VAL A 420 23.63 63.34 26.62
C VAL A 420 25.15 63.53 26.77
N HIS A 421 25.93 62.79 25.97
CA HIS A 421 27.09 63.31 25.23
C HIS A 421 27.31 62.56 23.91
N THR A 422 27.55 63.35 22.86
CA THR A 422 27.76 63.01 21.44
C THR A 422 29.24 63.03 21.08
N THR A 423 29.70 62.16 20.17
CA THR A 423 30.75 62.45 19.16
C THR A 423 30.55 61.58 17.91
N VAL A 424 30.92 62.13 16.76
CA VAL A 424 30.55 61.76 15.38
C VAL A 424 31.82 61.48 14.55
N SER A 425 31.83 60.47 13.66
CA SER A 425 32.39 60.49 12.27
C SER A 425 32.66 59.07 11.65
N PRO A 426 32.74 58.89 10.30
CA PRO A 426 31.96 57.89 9.53
C PRO A 426 32.84 56.98 8.59
N PRO A 427 32.36 56.46 7.43
CA PRO A 427 31.44 55.34 7.23
C PRO A 427 32.09 54.15 6.46
N SER A 428 31.51 52.95 6.53
CA SER A 428 31.85 51.84 5.62
C SER A 428 30.62 50.99 5.28
N ALA A 429 30.37 50.88 3.97
CA ALA A 429 29.52 49.98 3.17
C ALA A 429 28.40 49.11 3.80
N PRO A 430 27.22 49.01 3.15
CA PRO A 430 26.09 48.20 3.62
C PRO A 430 26.23 46.72 3.26
N THR A 431 26.15 45.86 4.27
CA THR A 431 25.87 44.42 4.15
C THR A 431 24.34 44.21 4.17
N PRO A 432 23.73 43.45 3.24
CA PRO A 432 22.28 43.26 3.22
C PRO A 432 21.79 42.39 4.38
N ALA A 433 20.68 42.85 4.95
CA ALA A 433 20.03 42.36 6.16
C ALA A 433 19.53 40.91 6.07
N ALA A 434 19.79 40.16 7.13
CA ALA A 434 19.09 38.93 7.47
C ALA A 434 17.59 39.24 7.65
N THR A 435 16.76 38.60 6.84
CA THR A 435 15.31 38.68 6.93
C THR A 435 14.85 37.91 8.16
N ALA A 436 14.13 38.62 9.04
CA ALA A 436 13.53 38.09 10.25
C ALA A 436 12.62 36.88 9.94
N VAL A 437 12.89 35.77 10.61
CA VAL A 437 11.98 34.61 10.67
C VAL A 437 10.78 35.01 11.53
N ALA A 438 9.61 35.00 10.91
CA ALA A 438 8.34 35.26 11.57
C ALA A 438 8.06 34.20 12.64
N GLY A 439 7.97 34.65 13.89
CA GLY A 439 7.04 34.18 14.92
C GLY A 439 7.03 32.68 15.20
N ALA A 440 7.93 32.23 16.06
CA ALA A 440 7.66 31.08 16.91
C ALA A 440 6.36 31.35 17.70
N LEU A 441 5.36 30.48 17.51
CA LEU A 441 4.18 30.46 18.35
C LEU A 441 4.61 30.35 19.82
N PRO A 442 4.01 31.12 20.75
CA PRO A 442 4.36 31.03 22.16
C PRO A 442 4.04 29.62 22.66
N VAL A 443 5.08 28.91 23.09
CA VAL A 443 4.97 27.67 23.86
C VAL A 443 4.14 28.01 25.10
N PRO A 444 2.94 27.44 25.30
CA PRO A 444 2.21 27.68 26.53
C PRO A 444 3.06 27.17 27.70
N PRO A 445 3.13 27.90 28.83
CA PRO A 445 3.85 27.44 30.00
C PRO A 445 3.34 26.05 30.38
N ARG A 446 4.28 25.14 30.62
CA ARG A 446 4.07 23.76 31.04
C ARG A 446 3.17 23.78 32.29
N ALA A 447 1.86 23.63 32.10
CA ALA A 447 0.93 23.54 33.19
C ALA A 447 1.26 22.24 33.95
N ALA A 448 1.73 22.39 35.18
CA ALA A 448 1.69 21.33 36.16
C ALA A 448 0.22 21.07 36.51
N SER A 449 -0.49 20.36 35.64
CA SER A 449 -1.85 19.89 35.88
C SER A 449 -1.82 18.39 36.05
N GLY A 450 -2.24 17.94 37.24
CA GLY A 450 -2.48 16.54 37.60
C GLY A 450 -3.64 15.95 36.79
N VAL A 451 -3.43 15.79 35.49
CA VAL A 451 -4.27 14.97 34.63
C VAL A 451 -3.92 13.53 34.97
N ALA A 452 -4.95 12.75 35.35
CA ALA A 452 -4.85 11.33 35.62
C ALA A 452 -3.94 10.67 34.57
N THR A 453 -2.85 10.07 35.04
CA THR A 453 -1.93 9.28 34.23
C THR A 453 -2.76 8.34 33.36
N VAL A 454 -2.66 8.52 32.04
CA VAL A 454 -2.96 7.44 31.09
C VAL A 454 -2.00 6.32 31.48
N THR A 455 -2.46 5.44 32.35
CA THR A 455 -1.65 4.36 32.90
C THR A 455 -1.38 3.40 31.75
N GLY A 456 -0.14 3.39 31.26
CA GLY A 456 0.34 2.33 30.39
C GLY A 456 0.07 0.98 31.06
N VAL A 457 -0.18 -0.05 30.24
CA VAL A 457 -0.43 -1.39 30.75
C VAL A 457 0.92 -2.01 31.09
N GLU A 458 1.33 -1.95 32.37
CA GLU A 458 2.56 -2.61 32.79
C GLU A 458 2.45 -4.12 32.55
N ALA A 459 3.55 -4.75 32.13
CA ALA A 459 3.62 -6.20 31.88
C ALA A 459 3.74 -7.01 33.19
N ASP A 460 2.83 -6.78 34.14
CA ASP A 460 2.76 -7.45 35.45
C ASP A 460 1.67 -8.53 35.53
N GLY A 461 0.99 -8.81 34.42
CA GLY A 461 -0.07 -9.82 34.32
C GLY A 461 -1.38 -9.41 34.99
N LYS A 462 -1.49 -8.20 35.58
CA LYS A 462 -2.72 -7.78 36.25
C LYS A 462 -3.75 -7.25 35.27
N LEU A 463 -5.02 -7.50 35.60
CA LEU A 463 -6.16 -7.03 34.83
C LEU A 463 -6.43 -5.54 35.08
N ARG A 464 -6.49 -4.74 34.02
CA ARG A 464 -6.61 -3.28 34.10
C ARG A 464 -7.61 -2.75 33.08
N VAL A 465 -8.28 -1.65 33.41
CA VAL A 465 -9.10 -0.88 32.46
C VAL A 465 -8.22 0.20 31.84
N ALA A 466 -8.10 0.21 30.52
CA ALA A 466 -7.39 1.23 29.77
C ALA A 466 -8.37 1.96 28.83
N MET A 467 -8.21 3.27 28.70
CA MET A 467 -9.02 4.11 27.80
C MET A 467 -8.12 4.75 26.75
N GLY A 468 -8.53 4.74 25.48
CA GLY A 468 -7.77 5.31 24.36
C GLY A 468 -6.45 4.59 24.05
N HIS A 469 -6.13 3.50 24.76
CA HIS A 469 -4.93 2.71 24.54
C HIS A 469 -5.15 1.78 23.34
N GLU A 470 -4.15 1.69 22.46
CA GLU A 470 -4.21 0.81 21.27
C GLU A 470 -5.35 1.12 20.28
N GLY A 471 -5.99 2.29 20.40
CA GLY A 471 -7.10 2.73 19.57
C GLY A 471 -8.48 2.31 20.04
N ASP A 472 -8.58 1.58 21.16
CA ASP A 472 -9.86 1.23 21.76
C ASP A 472 -10.34 2.34 22.70
N VAL A 473 -11.62 2.71 22.58
CA VAL A 473 -12.24 3.73 23.45
C VAL A 473 -12.15 3.31 24.92
N VAL A 474 -12.46 2.04 25.20
CA VAL A 474 -12.26 1.39 26.48
C VAL A 474 -11.88 -0.07 26.23
N GLN A 475 -10.91 -0.57 26.97
CA GLN A 475 -10.54 -1.97 26.97
C GLN A 475 -10.22 -2.45 28.38
N LEU A 476 -10.50 -3.72 28.63
CA LEU A 476 -10.03 -4.45 29.79
C LEU A 476 -8.87 -5.34 29.32
N THR A 477 -7.67 -5.15 29.82
CA THR A 477 -6.49 -5.86 29.32
C THR A 477 -5.59 -6.31 30.46
N SER A 478 -4.96 -7.47 30.27
CA SER A 478 -3.86 -7.98 31.08
C SER A 478 -2.79 -8.46 30.11
N VAL A 479 -1.55 -8.11 30.40
CA VAL A 479 -0.40 -8.47 29.58
C VAL A 479 0.74 -8.84 30.52
N ASP A 480 1.45 -9.91 30.22
CA ASP A 480 2.64 -10.30 30.97
C ASP A 480 3.92 -10.20 30.13
N ARG A 481 5.04 -10.55 30.78
CA ARG A 481 6.40 -10.44 30.25
C ARG A 481 6.67 -11.43 29.12
N GLU A 482 5.96 -12.55 29.07
CA GLU A 482 6.08 -13.58 28.03
C GLU A 482 5.17 -13.31 26.83
N SER A 483 4.55 -12.13 26.77
CA SER A 483 3.59 -11.75 25.74
C SER A 483 2.26 -12.50 25.83
N ASN A 484 1.93 -13.09 26.99
CA ASN A 484 0.58 -13.58 27.23
C ASN A 484 -0.33 -12.38 27.40
N ARG A 485 -1.45 -12.40 26.69
CA ARG A 485 -2.36 -11.26 26.58
C ARG A 485 -3.79 -11.71 26.74
N PHE A 486 -4.51 -11.05 27.63
CA PHE A 486 -5.96 -11.06 27.68
C PHE A 486 -6.49 -9.67 27.37
N LYS A 487 -7.46 -9.55 26.46
CA LYS A 487 -8.06 -8.26 26.09
C LYS A 487 -9.54 -8.40 25.81
N VAL A 488 -10.35 -7.54 26.42
CA VAL A 488 -11.77 -7.34 26.08
C VAL A 488 -11.95 -5.91 25.57
N ALA A 489 -12.45 -5.76 24.34
CA ALA A 489 -12.65 -4.46 23.69
C ALA A 489 -13.87 -4.48 22.75
N PRO A 490 -14.50 -3.32 22.49
CA PRO A 490 -15.56 -3.23 21.49
C PRO A 490 -15.01 -3.45 20.08
N LYS A 491 -15.74 -4.23 19.27
CA LYS A 491 -15.43 -4.53 17.86
C LYS A 491 -16.56 -4.02 16.98
N LEU A 492 -16.21 -3.16 16.02
CA LEU A 492 -17.11 -2.66 14.99
C LEU A 492 -16.91 -3.43 13.67
N GLY A 493 -18.02 -3.71 12.99
CA GLY A 493 -18.03 -4.30 11.66
C GLY A 493 -18.95 -3.51 10.74
N PHE A 494 -18.50 -3.25 9.51
CA PHE A 494 -19.25 -2.55 8.48
C PHE A 494 -19.37 -3.43 7.24
N PHE A 495 -20.59 -3.57 6.73
CA PHE A 495 -20.89 -4.37 5.54
C PHE A 495 -21.65 -3.49 4.55
N PHE A 496 -21.12 -3.38 3.35
CA PHE A 496 -21.71 -2.57 2.29
C PHE A 496 -22.31 -3.46 1.22
N ASN A 497 -23.32 -2.98 0.49
CA ASN A 497 -23.81 -3.60 -0.74
C ASN A 497 -24.54 -4.94 -0.58
N ASP A 498 -25.53 -4.96 0.29
CA ASP A 498 -26.47 -6.07 0.40
C ASP A 498 -27.71 -5.83 -0.47
N PRO A 499 -28.27 -6.87 -1.14
CA PRO A 499 -29.53 -6.77 -1.86
C PRO A 499 -30.73 -6.28 -1.02
N SER A 500 -30.71 -6.47 0.31
CA SER A 500 -31.75 -6.00 1.25
C SER A 500 -31.40 -4.68 1.95
N GLY A 501 -30.22 -4.09 1.71
CA GLY A 501 -29.80 -2.82 2.32
C GLY A 501 -28.39 -2.35 1.93
N ALA A 502 -28.23 -1.07 1.64
CA ALA A 502 -26.96 -0.48 1.21
C ALA A 502 -25.81 -0.61 2.23
N PHE A 503 -26.14 -0.57 3.52
CA PHE A 503 -25.20 -0.53 4.63
C PHE A 503 -25.76 -1.31 5.81
N ARG A 504 -24.94 -2.20 6.37
CA ARG A 504 -25.19 -2.92 7.62
C ARG A 504 -23.98 -2.72 8.54
N TYR A 505 -24.22 -2.82 9.83
CA TYR A 505 -23.19 -2.70 10.85
C TYR A 505 -23.40 -3.72 11.97
N SER A 506 -22.33 -4.00 12.70
CA SER A 506 -22.31 -4.82 13.90
C SER A 506 -21.41 -4.19 14.96
N LEU A 507 -21.88 -4.17 16.20
CA LEU A 507 -21.12 -3.84 17.40
C LEU A 507 -21.10 -5.09 18.30
N SER A 508 -19.91 -5.57 18.63
CA SER A 508 -19.69 -6.73 19.49
C SER A 508 -18.72 -6.41 20.62
N ALA A 509 -18.82 -7.06 21.76
CA ALA A 509 -17.74 -7.13 22.74
C ALA A 509 -16.86 -8.33 22.38
N ALA A 510 -15.57 -8.11 22.12
CA ALA A 510 -14.63 -9.15 21.73
C ALA A 510 -13.59 -9.39 22.83
N ALA A 511 -13.45 -10.64 23.26
CA ALA A 511 -12.43 -11.11 24.17
C ALA A 511 -11.37 -11.89 23.40
N ASN A 512 -10.11 -11.52 23.54
CA ASN A 512 -8.95 -12.19 22.96
C ASN A 512 -8.07 -12.72 24.10
N TYR A 513 -7.60 -13.95 23.96
CA TYR A 513 -6.65 -14.58 24.86
C TYR A 513 -5.55 -15.24 24.04
N ASP A 514 -4.38 -14.63 24.05
CA ASP A 514 -3.18 -15.10 23.40
C ASP A 514 -2.21 -15.58 24.48
N ARG A 515 -1.74 -16.82 24.37
CA ARG A 515 -0.80 -17.41 25.32
C ARG A 515 0.35 -18.08 24.59
N ARG A 516 1.57 -17.71 24.92
CA ARG A 516 2.78 -18.43 24.58
C ARG A 516 2.88 -19.68 25.46
N LEU A 517 3.02 -20.85 24.84
CA LEU A 517 3.10 -22.14 25.54
C LEU A 517 4.53 -22.68 25.63
N SER A 518 5.33 -22.40 24.61
CA SER A 518 6.76 -22.73 24.52
C SER A 518 7.37 -21.93 23.36
N ASP A 519 8.67 -22.09 23.09
CA ASP A 519 9.35 -21.51 21.92
C ASP A 519 8.56 -21.69 20.62
N GLY A 520 8.10 -20.57 20.05
CA GLY A 520 7.33 -20.51 18.82
C GLY A 520 5.93 -21.12 18.88
N LEU A 521 5.47 -21.64 20.02
CA LEU A 521 4.16 -22.27 20.17
C LEU A 521 3.19 -21.34 20.88
N TYR A 522 2.12 -20.95 20.19
CA TYR A 522 1.12 -20.00 20.69
C TYR A 522 -0.29 -20.58 20.61
N LEU A 523 -1.06 -20.37 21.67
CA LEU A 523 -2.51 -20.54 21.70
C LEU A 523 -3.17 -19.17 21.49
N ASN A 524 -3.86 -19.00 20.37
CA ASN A 524 -4.60 -17.77 20.06
C ASN A 524 -6.11 -18.04 20.14
N THR A 525 -6.79 -17.33 21.01
CA THR A 525 -8.22 -17.53 21.29
C THR A 525 -8.96 -16.21 21.10
N ALA A 526 -10.10 -16.25 20.41
CA ALA A 526 -10.98 -15.10 20.27
C ALA A 526 -12.44 -15.52 20.42
N ALA A 527 -13.14 -14.88 21.34
CA ALA A 527 -14.58 -15.01 21.53
C ALA A 527 -15.23 -13.63 21.38
N SER A 528 -16.48 -13.59 20.93
CA SER A 528 -17.22 -12.34 20.84
C SER A 528 -18.70 -12.52 21.18
N VAL A 529 -19.29 -11.46 21.71
CA VAL A 529 -20.72 -11.34 21.96
C VAL A 529 -21.24 -10.16 21.15
N SER A 530 -22.12 -10.44 20.19
CA SER A 530 -22.81 -9.41 19.43
C SER A 530 -23.81 -8.68 20.31
N LEU A 531 -23.61 -7.37 20.44
CA LEU A 531 -24.46 -6.48 21.22
C LEU A 531 -25.61 -5.95 20.37
N ILE A 532 -25.26 -5.40 19.20
CA ILE A 532 -26.19 -4.86 18.21
C ILE A 532 -25.66 -5.24 16.83
N GLU A 533 -26.50 -5.78 15.96
CA GLU A 533 -26.15 -6.01 14.58
C GLU A 533 -27.38 -5.91 13.69
N THR A 534 -27.16 -5.59 12.41
CA THR A 534 -28.24 -5.40 11.42
C THR A 534 -28.12 -6.37 10.24
N VAL A 535 -27.13 -7.27 10.26
CA VAL A 535 -26.81 -8.21 9.17
C VAL A 535 -27.75 -9.42 9.20
N SER A 536 -28.21 -9.86 10.37
CA SER A 536 -29.26 -10.89 10.50
C SER A 536 -30.60 -10.49 9.85
N GLY A 537 -30.80 -9.19 9.62
CA GLY A 537 -31.94 -8.67 8.86
C GLY A 537 -31.92 -9.04 7.37
N VAL A 538 -30.83 -9.61 6.86
CA VAL A 538 -30.71 -10.12 5.48
C VAL A 538 -31.35 -11.51 5.43
N LYS A 539 -32.63 -11.56 5.04
CA LYS A 539 -33.41 -12.81 4.93
C LYS A 539 -33.28 -13.50 3.55
N GLN A 540 -32.64 -12.84 2.59
CA GLN A 540 -32.50 -13.39 1.24
C GLN A 540 -31.43 -14.48 1.22
N PRO A 541 -31.73 -15.66 0.65
CA PRO A 541 -30.72 -16.69 0.47
C PRO A 541 -29.65 -16.21 -0.51
N SER A 542 -28.43 -16.72 -0.34
CA SER A 542 -27.36 -16.55 -1.32
C SER A 542 -27.84 -17.00 -2.70
N ASN A 543 -27.52 -16.21 -3.73
CA ASN A 543 -27.73 -16.58 -5.14
C ASN A 543 -26.45 -17.14 -5.78
N SER A 544 -25.39 -17.41 -5.01
CA SER A 544 -24.17 -18.05 -5.51
C SER A 544 -24.44 -19.52 -5.82
N ASN A 545 -24.01 -19.98 -7.00
CA ASN A 545 -24.10 -21.39 -7.38
C ASN A 545 -22.84 -22.20 -6.98
N LEU A 546 -21.82 -21.51 -6.47
CA LEU A 546 -20.60 -22.13 -5.98
C LEU A 546 -20.82 -22.64 -4.54
N PRO A 547 -19.96 -23.51 -4.00
CA PRO A 547 -19.99 -23.81 -2.58
C PRO A 547 -19.96 -22.52 -1.75
N HIS A 548 -20.91 -22.38 -0.81
CA HIS A 548 -21.05 -21.17 0.00
C HIS A 548 -19.91 -21.11 1.02
N VAL A 549 -18.85 -20.39 0.70
CA VAL A 549 -17.66 -20.23 1.55
C VAL A 549 -17.60 -18.87 2.24
N ARG A 550 -18.33 -17.88 1.74
CA ARG A 550 -18.48 -16.52 2.32
C ARG A 550 -19.92 -16.03 2.32
N THR A 551 -20.74 -16.48 1.38
CA THR A 551 -22.09 -15.95 1.17
C THR A 551 -23.08 -16.17 2.32
N ASP A 552 -22.86 -17.18 3.15
CA ASP A 552 -23.75 -17.50 4.28
C ASP A 552 -23.49 -16.64 5.54
N VAL A 553 -22.71 -15.54 5.48
CA VAL A 553 -22.35 -14.72 6.66
C VAL A 553 -23.56 -14.22 7.47
N ALA A 554 -24.71 -13.95 6.83
CA ALA A 554 -25.93 -13.54 7.54
C ALA A 554 -26.45 -14.64 8.48
N LYS A 555 -26.34 -15.92 8.10
CA LYS A 555 -26.70 -17.06 8.96
C LYS A 555 -25.75 -17.17 10.15
N TYR A 556 -24.44 -17.05 9.91
CA TYR A 556 -23.44 -17.09 10.97
C TYR A 556 -23.66 -16.00 12.03
N LEU A 557 -23.99 -14.77 11.61
CA LEU A 557 -24.23 -13.66 12.53
C LEU A 557 -25.61 -13.74 13.22
N GLY A 558 -26.62 -14.31 12.56
CA GLY A 558 -27.99 -14.38 13.08
C GLY A 558 -28.29 -15.54 14.03
N GLU A 559 -27.63 -16.69 13.88
CA GLU A 559 -27.95 -17.92 14.63
C GLU A 559 -27.59 -17.83 16.12
N SER A 560 -26.49 -17.16 16.46
CA SER A 560 -26.02 -17.01 17.85
C SER A 560 -25.37 -15.65 18.05
N ARG A 561 -25.68 -15.01 19.19
CA ARG A 561 -25.00 -13.78 19.63
C ARG A 561 -23.59 -14.06 20.15
N PHE A 562 -23.34 -15.24 20.71
CA PHE A 562 -22.01 -15.64 21.17
C PHE A 562 -21.29 -16.40 20.06
N ALA A 563 -20.03 -16.09 19.84
CA ALA A 563 -19.20 -16.73 18.84
C ALA A 563 -17.81 -17.02 19.38
N LEU A 564 -17.34 -18.25 19.17
CA LEU A 564 -15.96 -18.62 19.38
C LEU A 564 -15.23 -18.48 18.05
N SER A 565 -14.86 -17.25 17.70
CA SER A 565 -14.28 -16.92 16.40
C SER A 565 -12.97 -17.64 16.12
N ARG A 566 -12.13 -17.83 17.14
CA ARG A 566 -10.80 -18.43 16.99
C ARG A 566 -10.40 -19.26 18.20
N VAL A 567 -9.80 -20.42 17.94
CA VAL A 567 -9.04 -21.23 18.91
C VAL A 567 -7.96 -21.91 18.07
N LEU A 568 -6.76 -21.33 18.06
CA LEU A 568 -5.67 -21.77 17.18
C LEU A 568 -4.45 -22.10 17.99
N LEU A 569 -3.87 -23.25 17.70
CA LEU A 569 -2.52 -23.58 18.10
C LEU A 569 -1.60 -23.32 16.91
N ASN A 570 -0.69 -22.36 17.05
CA ASN A 570 0.26 -21.93 16.03
C ASN A 570 1.68 -22.28 16.46
N LYS A 571 2.44 -22.93 15.58
CA LYS A 571 3.88 -23.19 15.74
C LYS A 571 4.66 -22.42 14.68
N TYR A 572 5.49 -21.48 15.10
CA TYR A 572 6.40 -20.73 14.25
C TYR A 572 7.83 -21.26 14.42
N ALA A 573 8.60 -21.30 13.33
CA ALA A 573 10.02 -21.65 13.36
C ALA A 573 10.80 -21.03 12.19
N THR A 574 12.10 -20.83 12.40
CA THR A 574 13.06 -20.42 11.36
C THR A 574 14.11 -21.50 11.15
N PRO A 575 13.85 -22.53 10.31
CA PRO A 575 14.73 -23.69 10.18
C PRO A 575 16.10 -23.37 9.58
N ALA A 576 16.20 -22.27 8.82
CA ALA A 576 17.45 -21.77 8.23
C ALA A 576 17.39 -20.24 8.09
N GLU A 577 18.54 -19.62 7.83
CA GLU A 577 18.61 -18.17 7.56
C GLU A 577 17.61 -17.81 6.45
N ARG A 578 16.73 -16.84 6.72
CA ARG A 578 15.70 -16.33 5.79
C ARG A 578 14.63 -17.34 5.34
N TRP A 579 14.52 -18.48 6.02
CA TRP A 579 13.39 -19.40 5.89
C TRP A 579 12.50 -19.29 7.11
N TYR A 580 11.24 -18.94 6.90
CA TYR A 580 10.23 -18.81 7.95
C TYR A 580 9.15 -19.85 7.71
N VAL A 581 8.73 -20.56 8.75
CA VAL A 581 7.66 -21.56 8.66
C VAL A 581 6.63 -21.38 9.76
N ARG A 582 5.38 -21.69 9.44
CA ARG A 582 4.25 -21.74 10.37
C ARG A 582 3.47 -23.02 10.16
N GLY A 583 3.14 -23.72 11.24
CA GLY A 583 2.08 -24.73 11.30
C GLY A 583 0.93 -24.26 12.18
N SER A 584 -0.30 -24.54 11.79
CA SER A 584 -1.51 -24.08 12.47
C SER A 584 -2.56 -25.18 12.54
N VAL A 585 -3.28 -25.28 13.66
CA VAL A 585 -4.43 -26.19 13.82
C VAL A 585 -5.50 -25.59 14.72
N GLY A 586 -6.77 -25.78 14.37
CA GLY A 586 -7.92 -25.39 15.19
C GLY A 586 -9.00 -24.63 14.44
N LEU A 587 -9.66 -23.70 15.12
CA LEU A 587 -10.70 -22.83 14.55
C LEU A 587 -10.03 -21.56 13.99
N TYR A 588 -9.89 -21.48 12.67
CA TYR A 588 -9.19 -20.39 11.99
C TYR A 588 -9.97 -19.07 12.08
N GLU A 589 -11.25 -19.16 11.74
CA GLU A 589 -12.19 -18.05 11.63
C GLU A 589 -13.62 -18.54 11.83
N ASP A 590 -14.61 -17.63 11.88
CA ASP A 590 -16.03 -17.95 12.10
C ASP A 590 -16.57 -19.05 11.17
N MET A 591 -16.05 -19.15 9.94
CA MET A 591 -16.56 -20.06 8.91
C MET A 591 -15.74 -21.33 8.72
N PHE A 592 -14.46 -21.36 9.10
CA PHE A 592 -13.58 -22.50 8.81
C PHE A 592 -12.74 -22.92 10.00
N ARG A 593 -12.61 -24.23 10.16
CA ARG A 593 -11.64 -24.90 11.02
C ARG A 593 -10.71 -25.76 10.17
N GLY A 594 -9.52 -26.06 10.65
CA GLY A 594 -8.62 -26.89 9.88
C GLY A 594 -7.24 -27.03 10.47
N ALA A 595 -6.34 -27.55 9.64
CA ALA A 595 -4.92 -27.63 9.90
C ALA A 595 -4.14 -27.32 8.62
N GLY A 596 -3.02 -26.64 8.75
CA GLY A 596 -2.24 -26.19 7.60
C GLY A 596 -0.95 -25.49 7.99
N GLY A 597 -0.29 -24.91 7.01
CA GLY A 597 0.97 -24.23 7.22
C GLY A 597 1.38 -23.31 6.08
N GLN A 598 2.36 -22.47 6.38
CA GLN A 598 2.96 -21.53 5.44
C GLN A 598 4.48 -21.65 5.52
N VAL A 599 5.16 -21.59 4.37
CA VAL A 599 6.62 -21.51 4.26
C VAL A 599 6.96 -20.29 3.44
N LEU A 600 7.79 -19.39 3.96
CA LEU A 600 8.24 -18.16 3.31
C LEU A 600 9.76 -18.20 3.14
N TYR A 601 10.21 -17.91 1.92
CA TYR A 601 11.62 -17.70 1.60
C TYR A 601 11.89 -16.25 1.22
N LEU A 602 12.90 -15.67 1.88
CA LEU A 602 13.36 -14.31 1.66
C LEU A 602 14.76 -14.33 1.03
N PRO A 603 14.94 -14.08 -0.27
CA PRO A 603 16.27 -14.01 -0.87
C PRO A 603 17.07 -12.79 -0.39
N LYS A 604 18.41 -12.93 -0.45
CA LYS A 604 19.38 -11.87 -0.11
C LYS A 604 19.34 -10.76 -1.14
N ASN A 605 19.34 -9.51 -0.69
CA ASN A 605 19.44 -8.30 -1.54
C ASN A 605 18.44 -8.29 -2.71
N SER A 606 17.27 -8.93 -2.56
CA SER A 606 16.24 -9.00 -3.59
C SER A 606 15.08 -8.06 -3.28
N GLN A 607 14.36 -7.66 -4.31
CA GLN A 607 13.07 -6.96 -4.15
C GLN A 607 11.89 -7.94 -4.09
N TRP A 608 12.14 -9.24 -4.18
CA TRP A 608 11.10 -10.28 -4.23
C TRP A 608 11.16 -11.25 -3.04
N ALA A 609 10.01 -11.83 -2.71
CA ALA A 609 9.82 -12.90 -1.73
C ALA A 609 8.80 -13.91 -2.25
N VAL A 610 8.91 -15.17 -1.82
CA VAL A 610 7.96 -16.23 -2.21
C VAL A 610 7.50 -17.02 -1.01
N ASP A 611 6.22 -17.36 -0.96
CA ASP A 611 5.68 -18.28 0.02
C ASP A 611 4.73 -19.31 -0.59
N LEU A 612 4.55 -20.40 0.14
CA LEU A 612 3.57 -21.45 -0.13
C LEU A 612 2.73 -21.67 1.11
N SER A 613 1.41 -21.53 0.97
CA SER A 613 0.42 -21.86 2.00
C SER A 613 -0.41 -23.07 1.58
N VAL A 614 -0.60 -24.01 2.51
CA VAL A 614 -1.43 -25.20 2.30
C VAL A 614 -2.29 -25.44 3.54
N ASP A 615 -3.61 -25.47 3.37
CA ASP A 615 -4.56 -25.63 4.48
C ASP A 615 -5.65 -26.65 4.12
N ALA A 616 -5.82 -27.65 4.99
CA ALA A 616 -6.93 -28.59 4.96
C ALA A 616 -8.06 -28.07 5.86
N LEU A 617 -9.19 -27.70 5.26
CA LEU A 617 -10.23 -26.91 5.88
C LEU A 617 -11.58 -27.64 5.85
N GLN A 618 -12.33 -27.51 6.94
CA GLN A 618 -13.72 -27.91 7.07
C GLN A 618 -14.56 -26.71 7.48
N GLN A 619 -15.71 -26.56 6.84
CA GLN A 619 -16.65 -25.50 7.15
C GLN A 619 -17.30 -25.73 8.53
N ARG A 620 -17.40 -24.66 9.31
CA ARG A 620 -18.00 -24.64 10.64
C ARG A 620 -19.52 -24.45 10.53
N GLY A 621 -20.26 -24.97 11.50
CA GLY A 621 -21.70 -24.72 11.56
C GLY A 621 -22.03 -23.29 12.02
N TYR A 622 -23.28 -22.88 11.83
CA TYR A 622 -23.71 -21.49 12.00
C TYR A 622 -23.73 -21.03 13.45
N LYS A 623 -23.67 -21.93 14.45
CA LYS A 623 -23.58 -21.55 15.86
C LYS A 623 -22.23 -20.93 16.22
N ARG A 624 -21.22 -21.03 15.34
CA ARG A 624 -19.87 -20.49 15.52
C ARG A 624 -19.19 -21.01 16.79
N LEU A 625 -19.44 -22.26 17.14
CA LEU A 625 -18.77 -22.98 18.23
C LEU A 625 -17.88 -24.06 17.62
N PHE A 626 -18.00 -25.31 18.07
CA PHE A 626 -17.25 -26.46 17.54
C PHE A 626 -18.02 -27.28 16.51
N ASP A 627 -19.24 -26.86 16.19
CA ASP A 627 -20.10 -27.46 15.17
C ASP A 627 -19.49 -27.34 13.77
N SER A 628 -19.83 -28.30 12.90
CA SER A 628 -19.26 -28.40 11.56
C SER A 628 -20.31 -28.79 10.53
N LEU A 629 -20.10 -28.30 9.31
CA LEU A 629 -20.82 -28.72 8.11
C LEU A 629 -19.99 -29.78 7.35
N ASP A 630 -20.62 -30.44 6.38
CA ASP A 630 -20.00 -31.50 5.58
C ASP A 630 -18.96 -30.99 4.58
N TYR A 631 -19.00 -29.70 4.25
CA TYR A 631 -18.10 -29.12 3.26
C TYR A 631 -16.65 -29.13 3.74
N LYS A 632 -15.78 -29.78 2.96
CA LYS A 632 -14.34 -29.86 3.17
C LYS A 632 -13.60 -29.44 1.90
N THR A 633 -12.47 -28.78 2.07
CA THR A 633 -11.60 -28.33 0.97
C THR A 633 -10.13 -28.33 1.39
N VAL A 634 -9.24 -28.35 0.40
CA VAL A 634 -7.80 -28.12 0.61
C VAL A 634 -7.41 -26.95 -0.26
N THR A 635 -6.91 -25.88 0.35
CA THR A 635 -6.33 -24.74 -0.36
C THR A 635 -4.82 -24.93 -0.45
N ALA A 636 -4.24 -24.55 -1.59
CA ALA A 636 -2.80 -24.57 -1.81
C ALA A 636 -2.47 -23.38 -2.70
N ILE A 637 -1.78 -22.39 -2.16
CA ILE A 637 -1.54 -21.10 -2.81
C ILE A 637 -0.06 -20.77 -2.72
N ALA A 638 0.58 -20.62 -3.88
CA ALA A 638 1.92 -20.07 -3.99
C ALA A 638 1.83 -18.58 -4.29
N SER A 639 2.58 -17.77 -3.56
CA SER A 639 2.60 -16.31 -3.71
C SER A 639 4.00 -15.84 -4.12
N LEU A 640 4.04 -14.87 -5.04
CA LEU A 640 5.23 -14.10 -5.37
C LEU A 640 4.94 -12.64 -5.04
N HIS A 641 5.74 -12.09 -4.13
CA HIS A 641 5.70 -10.68 -3.75
C HIS A 641 6.87 -9.96 -4.42
N TYR A 642 6.61 -8.85 -5.07
CA TYR A 642 7.63 -8.03 -5.71
C TYR A 642 7.46 -6.57 -5.29
N LYS A 643 8.50 -6.02 -4.65
CA LYS A 643 8.56 -4.62 -4.25
C LYS A 643 9.07 -3.78 -5.42
N MET A 644 8.25 -2.84 -5.84
CA MET A 644 8.60 -1.79 -6.80
C MET A 644 8.96 -0.50 -6.05
N PRO A 645 9.54 0.49 -6.73
CA PRO A 645 9.81 1.81 -6.16
C PRO A 645 8.53 2.52 -5.67
N HIS A 646 8.70 3.66 -4.99
CA HIS A 646 7.60 4.49 -4.48
C HIS A 646 6.64 3.79 -3.51
N GLY A 647 7.16 2.79 -2.76
CA GLY A 647 6.40 2.06 -1.75
C GLY A 647 5.37 1.08 -2.32
N ILE A 648 5.50 0.69 -3.59
CA ILE A 648 4.54 -0.19 -4.26
C ILE A 648 4.95 -1.66 -4.11
N THR A 649 4.01 -2.53 -3.78
CA THR A 649 4.18 -3.99 -3.77
C THR A 649 3.14 -4.63 -4.67
N VAL A 650 3.60 -5.50 -5.58
CA VAL A 650 2.74 -6.34 -6.42
C VAL A 650 2.85 -7.77 -5.92
N THR A 651 1.70 -8.40 -5.65
CA THR A 651 1.63 -9.80 -5.21
C THR A 651 0.82 -10.61 -6.21
N ALA A 652 1.41 -11.69 -6.72
CA ALA A 652 0.71 -12.69 -7.52
C ALA A 652 0.51 -13.95 -6.69
N ARG A 653 -0.74 -14.39 -6.47
CA ARG A 653 -1.09 -15.59 -5.71
C ARG A 653 -1.78 -16.59 -6.62
N ALA A 654 -1.18 -17.75 -6.83
CA ALA A 654 -1.67 -18.76 -7.76
C ALA A 654 -1.92 -20.08 -7.03
N GLY A 655 -3.09 -20.69 -7.27
CA GLY A 655 -3.43 -21.92 -6.57
C GLY A 655 -4.92 -22.26 -6.55
N ARG A 656 -5.30 -23.07 -5.56
CA ARG A 656 -6.68 -23.49 -5.30
C ARG A 656 -7.29 -22.68 -4.15
N PHE A 657 -8.43 -22.07 -4.43
CA PHE A 657 -9.21 -21.22 -3.52
C PHE A 657 -10.29 -22.03 -2.77
N LEU A 658 -10.96 -21.38 -1.82
CA LEU A 658 -11.91 -22.03 -0.89
C LEU A 658 -13.07 -22.75 -1.59
N ALA A 659 -13.62 -22.17 -2.66
CA ALA A 659 -14.72 -22.75 -3.44
C ALA A 659 -14.25 -23.84 -4.43
N LYS A 660 -13.03 -24.36 -4.24
CA LYS A 660 -12.36 -25.40 -5.05
C LYS A 660 -11.99 -24.97 -6.47
N ASP A 661 -12.16 -23.70 -6.79
CA ASP A 661 -11.70 -23.07 -8.02
C ASP A 661 -10.18 -22.86 -7.99
N ASN A 662 -9.56 -22.95 -9.17
CA ASN A 662 -8.13 -22.71 -9.37
C ASN A 662 -7.97 -21.44 -10.19
N GLY A 663 -6.99 -20.63 -9.82
CA GLY A 663 -6.78 -19.37 -10.51
C GLY A 663 -5.59 -18.59 -9.99
N VAL A 664 -5.56 -17.31 -10.35
CA VAL A 664 -4.52 -16.37 -9.97
C VAL A 664 -5.19 -15.09 -9.46
N ARG A 665 -4.76 -14.63 -8.28
CA ARG A 665 -5.05 -13.31 -7.74
C ARG A 665 -3.85 -12.40 -7.94
N MET A 666 -4.08 -11.27 -8.57
CA MET A 666 -3.12 -10.15 -8.63
C MET A 666 -3.55 -9.11 -7.61
N GLU A 667 -2.64 -8.71 -6.75
CA GLU A 667 -2.83 -7.66 -5.76
C GLU A 667 -1.77 -6.58 -5.99
N PHE A 668 -2.21 -5.34 -5.94
CA PHE A 668 -1.39 -4.16 -6.00
C PHE A 668 -1.63 -3.37 -4.72
N LYS A 669 -0.57 -2.99 -4.01
CA LYS A 669 -0.67 -2.09 -2.86
C LYS A 669 0.42 -1.04 -2.89
N ARG A 670 0.11 0.17 -2.47
CA ARG A 670 1.08 1.24 -2.22
C ARG A 670 1.05 1.60 -0.74
N ARG A 671 2.21 1.60 -0.11
CA ARG A 671 2.44 2.07 1.26
C ARG A 671 3.06 3.45 1.22
N PHE A 672 2.48 4.40 1.96
CA PHE A 672 3.01 5.75 2.14
C PHE A 672 3.89 5.86 3.40
N ASP A 673 4.59 6.98 3.60
CA ASP A 673 5.52 7.16 4.73
C ASP A 673 4.82 7.24 6.10
N SER A 674 3.55 7.65 6.12
CA SER A 674 2.66 7.47 7.29
C SER A 674 2.55 6.00 7.74
N GLY A 675 2.75 5.07 6.82
CA GLY A 675 2.49 3.64 6.95
C GLY A 675 1.11 3.23 6.47
N ILE A 676 0.28 4.18 6.03
CA ILE A 676 -1.03 3.90 5.41
C ILE A 676 -0.80 3.13 4.11
N GLU A 677 -1.61 2.11 3.86
CA GLU A 677 -1.58 1.32 2.63
C GLU A 677 -2.90 1.44 1.88
N VAL A 678 -2.83 1.66 0.58
CA VAL A 678 -3.97 1.60 -0.33
C VAL A 678 -3.70 0.54 -1.36
N GLY A 679 -4.67 -0.35 -1.61
CA GLY A 679 -4.49 -1.42 -2.57
C GLY A 679 -5.77 -1.87 -3.27
N ALA A 680 -5.57 -2.69 -4.29
CA ALA A 680 -6.61 -3.31 -5.08
C ALA A 680 -6.21 -4.74 -5.45
N TRP A 681 -7.19 -5.62 -5.61
CA TRP A 681 -6.95 -6.96 -6.12
C TRP A 681 -7.95 -7.33 -7.20
N TYR A 682 -7.51 -8.24 -8.06
CA TYR A 682 -8.32 -8.91 -9.06
C TYR A 682 -7.95 -10.38 -9.12
N THR A 683 -8.96 -11.24 -9.04
CA THR A 683 -8.81 -12.69 -9.04
C THR A 683 -9.48 -13.26 -10.26
N HIS A 684 -8.70 -13.97 -11.09
CA HIS A 684 -9.23 -14.74 -12.20
C HIS A 684 -9.15 -16.23 -11.89
N THR A 685 -10.30 -16.90 -11.83
CA THR A 685 -10.36 -18.35 -11.58
C THR A 685 -11.27 -19.05 -12.58
N ASN A 686 -11.22 -20.38 -12.56
CA ASN A 686 -12.16 -21.23 -13.29
C ASN A 686 -13.53 -21.39 -12.59
N GLY A 687 -13.80 -20.61 -11.53
CA GLY A 687 -15.11 -20.58 -10.86
C GLY A 687 -16.18 -19.96 -11.76
N ASN A 688 -17.31 -20.65 -11.90
CA ASN A 688 -18.39 -20.26 -12.81
C ASN A 688 -19.52 -19.51 -12.08
N ASP A 689 -19.20 -18.34 -11.51
CA ASP A 689 -20.17 -17.49 -10.80
C ASP A 689 -21.00 -16.67 -11.80
N ILE A 690 -22.09 -17.25 -12.30
CA ILE A 690 -22.92 -16.69 -13.38
C ILE A 690 -24.12 -15.87 -12.90
N THR A 691 -24.31 -15.75 -11.59
CA THR A 691 -25.45 -15.00 -11.03
C THR A 691 -25.04 -13.57 -10.74
N THR A 692 -26.00 -12.63 -10.83
CA THR A 692 -25.75 -11.19 -10.66
C THR A 692 -24.89 -10.93 -9.43
N PRO A 693 -23.74 -10.24 -9.57
CA PRO A 693 -23.34 -9.37 -10.70
C PRO A 693 -22.69 -10.07 -11.91
N GLY A 694 -22.50 -11.39 -11.88
CA GLY A 694 -22.08 -12.19 -13.04
C GLY A 694 -23.23 -12.47 -14.00
N THR A 695 -22.90 -12.97 -15.20
CA THR A 695 -23.85 -13.48 -16.19
C THR A 695 -23.33 -14.77 -16.83
N PRO A 696 -24.17 -15.59 -17.48
CA PRO A 696 -23.71 -16.79 -18.20
C PRO A 696 -22.65 -16.50 -19.27
N SER A 697 -22.70 -15.34 -19.93
CA SER A 697 -21.71 -14.93 -20.93
C SER A 697 -20.46 -14.29 -20.32
N LYS A 698 -20.54 -13.82 -19.07
CA LYS A 698 -19.46 -13.15 -18.36
C LYS A 698 -19.55 -13.46 -16.85
N PRO A 699 -19.02 -14.61 -16.40
CA PRO A 699 -18.99 -14.96 -15.00
C PRO A 699 -18.29 -13.87 -14.17
N TYR A 700 -18.77 -13.66 -12.96
CA TYR A 700 -18.16 -12.74 -12.01
C TYR A 700 -16.75 -13.22 -11.63
N GLN A 701 -15.85 -12.27 -11.45
CA GLN A 701 -14.47 -12.48 -11.04
C GLN A 701 -14.23 -11.62 -9.81
N ASP A 702 -13.65 -12.22 -8.77
CA ASP A 702 -13.44 -11.55 -7.50
C ASP A 702 -12.49 -10.36 -7.65
N ARG A 703 -12.84 -9.26 -6.98
CA ARG A 703 -12.14 -7.99 -7.07
C ARG A 703 -12.53 -7.09 -5.91
N GLY A 704 -11.63 -6.21 -5.53
CA GLY A 704 -11.91 -5.21 -4.51
C GLY A 704 -10.77 -4.22 -4.35
N VAL A 705 -11.03 -3.24 -3.48
CA VAL A 705 -10.05 -2.26 -3.02
C VAL A 705 -9.97 -2.32 -1.50
N PHE A 706 -8.83 -1.96 -0.93
CA PHE A 706 -8.62 -1.90 0.51
C PHE A 706 -7.77 -0.70 0.93
N LEU A 707 -7.93 -0.35 2.19
CA LEU A 707 -7.22 0.71 2.90
C LEU A 707 -6.79 0.15 4.26
N SER A 708 -5.50 0.24 4.60
CA SER A 708 -4.96 -0.12 5.90
C SER A 708 -4.34 1.12 6.54
N ILE A 709 -4.75 1.46 7.75
CA ILE A 709 -4.35 2.67 8.45
C ILE A 709 -3.69 2.29 9.78
N PRO A 710 -2.38 2.51 9.96
CA PRO A 710 -1.74 2.37 11.27
C PRO A 710 -2.32 3.38 12.26
N LEU A 711 -2.81 2.91 13.40
CA LEU A 711 -3.48 3.77 14.37
C LEU A 711 -2.54 4.82 14.98
N ARG A 712 -1.22 4.60 14.94
CA ARG A 712 -0.23 5.63 15.33
C ARG A 712 -0.46 6.95 14.61
N THR A 713 -0.97 6.96 13.38
CA THR A 713 -1.16 8.20 12.62
C THR A 713 -2.37 8.99 13.11
N MET A 714 -3.24 8.36 13.90
CA MET A 714 -4.47 8.93 14.44
C MET A 714 -4.43 9.13 15.96
N LEU A 715 -3.39 8.65 16.64
CA LEU A 715 -3.29 8.65 18.10
C LEU A 715 -2.15 9.54 18.61
N PRO A 716 -2.30 10.15 19.80
CA PRO A 716 -1.25 10.90 20.50
C PRO A 716 -0.19 10.02 21.19
N LEU A 717 -0.26 8.70 20.98
CA LEU A 717 0.63 7.65 21.46
C LEU A 717 1.03 6.78 20.28
N ASP A 718 2.21 6.16 20.33
CA ASP A 718 2.57 5.15 19.33
C ASP A 718 1.73 3.87 19.52
N SER A 719 1.47 3.17 18.41
CA SER A 719 0.69 1.93 18.40
C SER A 719 1.08 1.05 17.23
N GLN A 720 1.16 -0.26 17.47
CA GLN A 720 1.34 -1.25 16.41
C GLN A 720 0.03 -1.68 15.73
N ASN A 721 -1.12 -1.25 16.26
CA ASN A 721 -2.42 -1.65 15.71
C ASN A 721 -2.71 -0.94 14.38
N THR A 722 -3.38 -1.65 13.48
CA THR A 722 -3.81 -1.17 12.17
C THR A 722 -5.31 -1.34 12.01
N MET A 723 -5.97 -0.33 11.45
CA MET A 723 -7.37 -0.38 11.06
C MET A 723 -7.49 -0.66 9.57
N GLY A 724 -8.23 -1.72 9.21
CA GLY A 724 -8.43 -2.13 7.81
C GLY A 724 -9.85 -1.89 7.32
N PHE A 725 -9.98 -1.38 6.10
CA PHE A 725 -11.24 -1.27 5.36
C PHE A 725 -11.08 -1.95 4.01
N SER A 726 -12.11 -2.66 3.56
CA SER A 726 -12.15 -3.21 2.21
C SER A 726 -13.53 -3.04 1.59
N LEU A 727 -13.55 -2.84 0.28
CA LEU A 727 -14.76 -2.74 -0.52
C LEU A 727 -14.73 -3.82 -1.59
N SER A 728 -15.54 -4.85 -1.40
CA SER A 728 -15.76 -5.94 -2.35
C SER A 728 -17.18 -6.51 -2.15
N PRO A 729 -17.82 -7.10 -3.18
CA PRO A 729 -19.06 -7.84 -3.00
C PRO A 729 -18.87 -9.02 -2.04
N TRP A 730 -19.38 -8.91 -0.81
CA TRP A 730 -19.33 -9.98 0.20
C TRP A 730 -20.31 -11.13 -0.07
N THR A 731 -21.17 -10.99 -1.08
CA THR A 731 -22.13 -12.02 -1.53
C THR A 731 -21.55 -12.95 -2.60
N ARG A 732 -20.23 -13.09 -2.71
CA ARG A 732 -19.56 -13.93 -3.72
C ARG A 732 -18.59 -14.90 -3.10
N ASP A 733 -18.48 -16.08 -3.72
CA ASP A 733 -17.67 -17.21 -3.24
C ASP A 733 -16.45 -17.50 -4.13
N VAL A 734 -16.42 -16.98 -5.36
CA VAL A 734 -15.32 -17.18 -6.31
C VAL A 734 -14.02 -16.55 -5.81
N GLY A 735 -12.89 -17.22 -5.97
CA GLY A 735 -11.57 -16.67 -5.66
C GLY A 735 -11.31 -16.36 -4.18
N GLN A 736 -12.15 -16.86 -3.27
CA GLN A 736 -12.04 -16.56 -1.84
C GLN A 736 -10.91 -17.33 -1.16
N MET A 737 -10.20 -16.65 -0.25
CA MET A 737 -9.13 -17.23 0.57
C MET A 737 -9.58 -17.33 2.03
N VAL A 738 -9.06 -18.34 2.75
CA VAL A 738 -9.21 -18.42 4.21
C VAL A 738 -8.43 -17.28 4.85
N ALA A 739 -8.92 -16.73 5.97
CA ALA A 739 -8.11 -15.81 6.76
C ALA A 739 -6.88 -16.55 7.31
N SER A 740 -5.68 -16.09 6.97
CA SER A 740 -4.42 -16.71 7.41
C SER A 740 -4.29 -16.61 8.95
N PRO A 741 -4.02 -17.71 9.66
CA PRO A 741 -3.75 -17.76 11.12
C PRO A 741 -2.57 -16.93 11.66
N GLY A 742 -1.94 -16.11 10.83
CA GLY A 742 -0.69 -15.39 11.08
C GLY A 742 0.18 -15.46 9.82
N ASP A 743 0.03 -14.48 8.93
CA ASP A 743 0.73 -14.48 7.64
C ASP A 743 2.21 -14.13 7.81
N LEU A 744 3.09 -15.01 7.33
CA LEU A 744 4.54 -14.85 7.49
C LEU A 744 5.09 -13.63 6.72
N TYR A 745 4.54 -13.33 5.54
CA TYR A 745 5.01 -12.21 4.73
C TYR A 745 4.68 -10.87 5.41
N ASP A 746 3.45 -10.73 5.91
CA ASP A 746 3.02 -9.53 6.65
C ASP A 746 3.88 -9.27 7.90
N MET A 747 4.41 -10.32 8.55
CA MET A 747 5.30 -10.16 9.70
C MET A 747 6.67 -9.58 9.32
N VAL A 748 7.25 -10.02 8.20
CA VAL A 748 8.62 -9.67 7.82
C VAL A 748 8.69 -8.44 6.91
N GLU A 749 7.60 -8.08 6.22
CA GLU A 749 7.58 -7.02 5.21
C GLU A 749 8.12 -5.69 5.77
N LYS A 750 7.63 -5.28 6.95
CA LYS A 750 8.02 -4.02 7.58
C LYS A 750 9.46 -4.03 8.10
N PRO A 751 9.90 -4.99 8.94
CA PRO A 751 11.31 -5.09 9.36
C PRO A 751 12.28 -5.16 8.17
N ARG A 752 11.93 -5.93 7.13
CA ARG A 752 12.72 -6.03 5.89
C ARG A 752 12.82 -4.68 5.19
N ARG A 753 11.74 -3.90 5.14
CA ARG A 753 11.77 -2.54 4.58
C ARG A 753 12.69 -1.66 5.40
N ASP A 754 12.50 -1.62 6.72
CA ASP A 754 13.20 -0.72 7.62
C ASP A 754 14.71 -1.00 7.56
N MET A 755 15.12 -2.27 7.61
CA MET A 755 16.52 -2.68 7.47
C MET A 755 17.14 -2.33 6.11
N ASN A 756 16.36 -2.39 5.02
CA ASN A 756 16.85 -2.03 3.68
C ASN A 756 16.69 -0.54 3.36
N SER A 757 16.22 0.28 4.31
CA SER A 757 16.06 1.73 4.12
C SER A 757 17.26 2.48 4.68
N TYR A 758 17.93 3.27 3.85
CA TYR A 758 19.14 4.03 4.19
C TYR A 758 20.19 3.18 4.94
N ASP A 759 20.27 3.30 6.27
CA ASP A 759 21.21 2.59 7.15
C ASP A 759 20.56 1.53 8.06
N GLY A 760 19.24 1.31 7.95
CA GLY A 760 18.52 0.31 8.74
C GLY A 760 18.20 0.71 10.19
N LEU A 761 18.67 1.87 10.64
CA LEU A 761 18.54 2.30 12.04
C LEU A 761 17.27 3.11 12.31
N GLY A 762 16.63 3.71 11.29
CA GLY A 762 15.40 4.49 11.47
C GLY A 762 15.57 5.65 12.46
N ASN A 763 14.54 5.94 13.27
CA ASN A 763 14.56 6.97 14.32
C ASN A 763 15.16 6.44 15.64
N PHE A 764 16.39 5.93 15.56
CA PHE A 764 17.03 5.17 16.64
C PHE A 764 17.14 5.95 17.95
N ALA A 765 17.73 7.15 17.96
CA ALA A 765 18.06 7.83 19.21
C ALA A 765 16.91 8.68 19.79
N GLU A 766 15.82 8.87 19.04
CA GLU A 766 14.68 9.74 19.37
C GLU A 766 15.05 11.20 19.63
N ARG A 767 16.18 11.65 19.07
CA ARG A 767 16.63 13.03 19.25
C ARG A 767 15.94 13.96 18.24
N PRO A 768 15.66 15.22 18.58
CA PRO A 768 15.09 16.20 17.64
C PRO A 768 15.94 16.41 16.38
N ASP A 769 17.27 16.30 16.48
CA ASP A 769 18.18 16.46 15.35
C ASP A 769 18.16 15.26 14.38
N GLU A 770 17.71 14.07 14.84
CA GLU A 770 17.52 12.92 13.94
C GLU A 770 16.30 13.06 13.04
N GLN A 771 15.28 13.84 13.44
CA GLN A 771 13.99 13.91 12.72
C GLN A 771 14.12 14.43 11.29
N GLN A 772 15.20 15.15 10.98
CA GLN A 772 15.47 15.70 9.64
C GLN A 772 16.41 14.82 8.81
N LEU A 773 16.95 13.73 9.38
CA LEU A 773 17.85 12.86 8.65
C LEU A 773 17.08 12.05 7.61
N PRO A 774 17.62 11.83 6.40
CA PRO A 774 16.97 11.00 5.37
C PRO A 774 16.61 9.58 5.87
N ALA A 775 17.38 9.03 6.81
CA ALA A 775 17.11 7.72 7.40
C ALA A 775 15.87 7.69 8.31
N VAL A 776 15.41 8.86 8.80
CA VAL A 776 14.22 9.01 9.65
C VAL A 776 13.06 9.59 8.84
N ASN A 777 13.34 10.65 8.09
CA ASN A 777 12.40 11.31 7.21
C ASN A 777 12.98 11.30 5.79
N PRO A 778 12.72 10.24 5.00
CA PRO A 778 13.18 10.15 3.62
C PRO A 778 12.70 11.37 2.84
N PRO A 779 13.55 12.03 2.04
CA PRO A 779 13.07 13.04 1.10
C PRO A 779 12.06 12.42 0.13
N ASP A 780 11.02 13.19 -0.20
CA ASP A 780 10.06 12.82 -1.24
C ASP A 780 10.82 12.51 -2.54
N VAL A 781 10.71 11.27 -3.01
CA VAL A 781 11.20 10.89 -4.33
C VAL A 781 10.12 11.27 -5.34
N PRO A 782 10.34 12.30 -6.18
CA PRO A 782 9.33 12.73 -7.12
C PRO A 782 9.09 11.61 -8.12
N PHE A 783 7.82 11.30 -8.35
CA PHE A 783 7.46 10.36 -9.39
C PHE A 783 7.68 11.05 -10.74
N GLU A 784 8.72 10.65 -11.45
CA GLU A 784 8.98 11.18 -12.78
C GLU A 784 7.90 10.67 -13.75
N ASN A 785 7.18 11.60 -14.38
CA ASN A 785 6.24 11.23 -15.42
C ASN A 785 7.04 10.78 -16.64
N PRO A 786 6.93 9.52 -17.08
CA PRO A 786 7.79 9.02 -18.14
C PRO A 786 7.27 9.39 -19.54
N VAL A 787 6.05 9.93 -19.65
CA VAL A 787 5.37 10.26 -20.92
C VAL A 787 6.14 11.26 -21.79
N PRO A 788 6.69 12.38 -21.27
CA PRO A 788 7.45 13.33 -22.09
C PRO A 788 8.69 12.69 -22.75
N VAL A 789 9.35 11.75 -22.06
CA VAL A 789 10.57 11.07 -22.54
C VAL A 789 10.27 10.05 -23.66
N VAL A 790 9.01 9.62 -23.79
CA VAL A 790 8.59 8.66 -24.84
C VAL A 790 8.89 9.20 -26.23
N ARG A 791 8.66 10.50 -26.49
CA ARG A 791 8.85 11.07 -27.84
C ARG A 791 10.32 11.05 -28.25
N GLU A 792 11.22 11.47 -27.37
CA GLU A 792 12.66 11.46 -27.60
C GLU A 792 13.15 10.03 -27.86
N ARG A 793 12.70 9.08 -27.06
CA ARG A 793 13.10 7.67 -27.18
C ARG A 793 12.52 6.95 -28.39
N ILE A 794 11.32 7.32 -28.85
CA ILE A 794 10.77 6.83 -30.12
C ILE A 794 11.62 7.35 -31.28
N ASN A 795 11.96 8.63 -31.29
CA ASN A 795 12.81 9.21 -32.34
C ASN A 795 14.19 8.53 -32.37
N GLN A 796 14.83 8.35 -31.20
CA GLN A 796 16.08 7.59 -31.07
C GLN A 796 15.98 6.18 -31.63
N SER A 797 14.86 5.47 -31.37
CA SER A 797 14.66 4.11 -31.89
C SER A 797 14.48 4.07 -33.41
N LEU A 798 13.91 5.12 -34.00
CA LEU A 798 13.71 5.25 -35.44
C LEU A 798 15.01 5.64 -36.18
N GLU A 799 15.95 6.31 -35.51
CA GLU A 799 17.23 6.72 -36.08
C GLU A 799 18.26 5.57 -36.15
N VAL A 800 18.05 4.47 -35.40
CA VAL A 800 19.02 3.36 -35.25
C VAL A 800 18.63 2.12 -36.06
N ILE A 801 17.91 2.27 -37.16
CA ILE A 801 17.59 1.13 -38.06
C ILE A 801 18.90 0.56 -38.62
N PRO A 802 19.26 -0.72 -38.36
CA PRO A 802 20.55 -1.28 -38.76
C PRO A 802 20.66 -1.35 -40.29
N ALA A 803 21.88 -1.23 -40.81
CA ALA A 803 22.11 -1.37 -42.24
C ALA A 803 21.71 -2.79 -42.70
N PRO A 804 21.17 -2.98 -43.93
CA PRO A 804 20.72 -4.29 -44.40
C PRO A 804 21.77 -5.42 -44.28
N ARG A 805 23.06 -5.08 -44.37
CA ARG A 805 24.20 -6.00 -44.20
C ARG A 805 24.32 -6.58 -42.78
N GLU A 806 23.94 -5.82 -41.76
CA GLU A 806 23.98 -6.24 -40.35
C GLU A 806 22.86 -7.23 -40.02
N TRP A 807 21.79 -7.25 -40.83
CA TRP A 807 20.72 -8.24 -40.75
C TRP A 807 21.06 -9.59 -41.40
N VAL A 808 22.08 -9.67 -42.26
CA VAL A 808 22.34 -10.88 -43.07
C VAL A 808 22.64 -12.11 -42.20
N ARG A 809 23.55 -11.99 -41.24
CA ARG A 809 23.92 -13.10 -40.33
C ARG A 809 22.76 -13.56 -39.43
N PRO A 810 22.03 -12.67 -38.72
CA PRO A 810 20.87 -13.09 -37.95
C PRO A 810 19.75 -13.65 -38.83
N VAL A 811 19.48 -13.06 -40.01
CA VAL A 811 18.46 -13.58 -40.95
C VAL A 811 18.82 -14.97 -41.46
N THR A 812 20.08 -15.23 -41.82
CA THR A 812 20.52 -16.56 -42.28
C THR A 812 20.41 -17.64 -41.20
N MET A 813 20.80 -17.34 -39.96
CA MET A 813 20.59 -18.23 -38.81
C MET A 813 19.09 -18.46 -38.54
N THR A 814 18.27 -17.42 -38.69
CA THR A 814 16.81 -17.49 -38.53
C THR A 814 16.18 -18.42 -39.56
N VAL A 815 16.52 -18.26 -40.85
CA VAL A 815 16.03 -19.12 -41.92
C VAL A 815 16.44 -20.57 -41.68
N GLY A 816 17.69 -20.82 -41.27
CA GLY A 816 18.16 -22.16 -40.90
C GLY A 816 17.34 -22.78 -39.76
N ALA A 817 17.11 -22.05 -38.67
CA ALA A 817 16.32 -22.53 -37.54
C ALA A 817 14.85 -22.82 -37.89
N ILE A 818 14.24 -21.98 -38.74
CA ILE A 818 12.87 -22.19 -39.23
C ILE A 818 12.79 -23.44 -40.11
N LEU A 819 13.75 -23.64 -41.02
CA LEU A 819 13.79 -24.81 -41.90
C LEU A 819 13.97 -26.11 -41.11
N VAL A 820 14.88 -26.12 -40.12
CA VAL A 820 15.09 -27.28 -39.25
C VAL A 820 13.85 -27.58 -38.40
N SER A 821 13.24 -26.55 -37.81
CA SER A 821 12.03 -26.73 -36.98
C SER A 821 10.80 -27.15 -37.79
N ALA A 822 10.72 -26.82 -39.08
CA ALA A 822 9.63 -27.24 -39.95
C ALA A 822 9.57 -28.78 -40.12
N LEU A 823 10.69 -29.48 -39.91
CA LEU A 823 10.74 -30.95 -39.88
C LEU A 823 9.90 -31.52 -38.73
N ALA A 824 9.73 -30.77 -37.64
CA ALA A 824 8.96 -31.16 -36.48
C ALA A 824 7.45 -30.84 -36.60
N ASP A 825 7.02 -30.05 -37.58
CA ASP A 825 5.63 -29.56 -37.68
C ASP A 825 4.60 -30.70 -37.74
N LYS A 826 4.77 -31.65 -38.67
CA LYS A 826 3.86 -32.80 -38.82
C LYS A 826 3.91 -33.81 -37.65
N PRO A 827 5.08 -34.27 -37.17
CA PRO A 827 5.12 -35.26 -36.08
C PRO A 827 4.59 -34.66 -34.76
N VAL A 828 4.89 -33.39 -34.46
CA VAL A 828 4.40 -32.73 -33.25
C VAL A 828 2.89 -32.47 -33.33
N ASP A 829 2.37 -31.96 -34.45
CA ASP A 829 0.92 -31.76 -34.59
C ASP A 829 0.12 -33.06 -34.44
N ARG A 830 0.62 -34.19 -34.99
CA ARG A 830 -0.02 -35.51 -34.79
C ARG A 830 -0.13 -35.89 -33.32
N GLN A 831 0.92 -35.64 -32.53
CA GLN A 831 0.89 -35.88 -31.09
C GLN A 831 -0.03 -34.90 -30.36
N MET A 832 -0.01 -33.62 -30.73
CA MET A 832 -0.87 -32.60 -30.11
C MET A 832 -2.34 -32.89 -30.40
N LYS A 833 -2.71 -33.27 -31.63
CA LYS A 833 -4.08 -33.69 -32.01
C LYS A 833 -4.59 -34.83 -31.13
N LYS A 834 -3.75 -35.80 -30.80
CA LYS A 834 -4.11 -36.95 -29.95
C LYS A 834 -4.38 -36.57 -28.49
N TYR A 835 -3.72 -35.53 -27.97
CA TYR A 835 -3.72 -35.22 -26.55
C TYR A 835 -4.27 -33.84 -26.20
N GLN A 836 -4.70 -33.03 -27.19
CA GLN A 836 -5.15 -31.64 -27.01
C GLN A 836 -6.21 -31.48 -25.92
N ASP A 837 -7.06 -32.50 -25.72
CA ASP A 837 -8.12 -32.50 -24.71
C ASP A 837 -7.63 -32.85 -23.30
N LYS A 838 -6.37 -33.27 -23.10
CA LYS A 838 -5.82 -33.50 -21.77
C LYS A 838 -5.71 -32.18 -21.01
N LYS A 839 -6.08 -32.20 -19.72
CA LYS A 839 -6.09 -31.03 -18.84
C LYS A 839 -4.77 -30.25 -18.85
N ALA A 840 -3.63 -30.96 -18.89
CA ALA A 840 -2.30 -30.35 -18.95
C ALA A 840 -2.06 -29.52 -20.23
N LEU A 841 -2.40 -30.05 -21.42
CA LEU A 841 -2.22 -29.33 -22.68
C LEU A 841 -3.22 -28.18 -22.85
N ARG A 842 -4.46 -28.35 -22.37
CA ARG A 842 -5.42 -27.23 -22.28
C ARG A 842 -4.88 -26.10 -21.39
N GLY A 843 -4.34 -26.44 -20.22
CA GLY A 843 -3.71 -25.47 -19.32
C GLY A 843 -2.53 -24.75 -19.98
N LEU A 844 -1.67 -25.48 -20.69
CA LEU A 844 -0.54 -24.90 -21.40
C LEU A 844 -0.98 -23.96 -22.55
N ASN A 845 -2.03 -24.31 -23.29
CA ASN A 845 -2.61 -23.43 -24.31
C ASN A 845 -3.22 -22.16 -23.69
N THR A 846 -3.92 -22.28 -22.56
CA THR A 846 -4.44 -21.12 -21.81
C THR A 846 -3.30 -20.21 -21.36
N TYR A 847 -2.23 -20.78 -20.81
CA TYR A 847 -1.02 -20.04 -20.45
C TYR A 847 -0.41 -19.32 -21.66
N GLY A 848 -0.19 -20.02 -22.76
CA GLY A 848 0.35 -19.44 -23.99
C GLY A 848 -0.53 -18.34 -24.59
N ASN A 849 -1.85 -18.42 -24.43
CA ASN A 849 -2.78 -17.40 -24.90
C ASN A 849 -2.77 -16.15 -24.01
N ALA A 850 -2.64 -16.31 -22.69
CA ALA A 850 -2.64 -15.22 -21.73
C ALA A 850 -1.29 -14.49 -21.64
N LEU A 851 -0.18 -15.20 -21.87
CA LEU A 851 1.18 -14.70 -21.62
C LEU A 851 1.50 -13.38 -22.34
N PRO A 852 1.24 -13.18 -23.64
CA PRO A 852 1.55 -11.90 -24.29
C PRO A 852 0.85 -10.70 -23.66
N TYR A 853 -0.42 -10.86 -23.28
CA TYR A 853 -1.18 -9.79 -22.62
C TYR A 853 -0.63 -9.49 -21.22
N ALA A 854 -0.26 -10.52 -20.48
CA ALA A 854 0.40 -10.36 -19.18
C ALA A 854 1.74 -9.62 -19.32
N LEU A 855 2.54 -9.94 -20.34
CA LEU A 855 3.83 -9.29 -20.59
C LEU A 855 3.68 -7.84 -21.07
N VAL A 856 2.65 -7.53 -21.88
CA VAL A 856 2.31 -6.14 -22.24
C VAL A 856 1.94 -5.35 -20.99
N GLY A 857 1.08 -5.91 -20.13
CA GLY A 857 0.73 -5.29 -18.85
C GLY A 857 1.94 -5.08 -17.94
N ALA A 858 2.83 -6.07 -17.86
CA ALA A 858 4.06 -5.99 -17.07
C ALA A 858 5.04 -4.94 -17.62
N ALA A 859 5.23 -4.85 -18.95
CA ALA A 859 6.06 -3.84 -19.57
C ALA A 859 5.52 -2.41 -19.36
N GLY A 860 4.20 -2.24 -19.48
CA GLY A 860 3.52 -0.97 -19.19
C GLY A 860 3.62 -0.58 -17.72
N ALA A 861 3.47 -1.54 -16.80
CA ALA A 861 3.64 -1.31 -15.37
C ALA A 861 5.10 -0.97 -15.01
N ALA A 862 6.07 -1.68 -15.59
CA ALA A 862 7.49 -1.38 -15.44
C ALA A 862 7.81 0.04 -15.91
N PHE A 863 7.32 0.41 -17.11
CA PHE A 863 7.45 1.76 -17.66
C PHE A 863 6.84 2.83 -16.75
N ALA A 864 5.62 2.61 -16.27
CA ALA A 864 4.87 3.60 -15.53
C ALA A 864 5.27 3.70 -14.06
N LEU A 865 5.74 2.62 -13.42
CA LEU A 865 5.90 2.52 -11.96
C LEU A 865 7.32 2.16 -11.51
N GLY A 866 8.20 1.85 -12.47
CA GLY A 866 9.58 1.47 -12.18
C GLY A 866 10.47 2.63 -11.78
N ASP A 867 11.66 2.29 -11.31
CA ASP A 867 12.77 3.23 -11.18
C ASP A 867 13.28 3.57 -12.58
N GLU A 868 14.24 4.50 -12.70
CA GLU A 868 14.77 4.93 -13.99
C GLU A 868 15.18 3.72 -14.88
N ARG A 869 15.85 2.73 -14.28
CA ARG A 869 16.29 1.51 -14.97
C ARG A 869 15.11 0.63 -15.42
N LEU A 870 14.16 0.33 -14.53
CA LEU A 870 13.00 -0.52 -14.82
C LEU A 870 12.02 0.17 -15.78
N SER A 871 11.81 1.47 -15.60
CA SER A 871 11.00 2.30 -16.48
C SER A 871 11.55 2.32 -17.89
N ASN A 872 12.86 2.56 -18.02
CA ASN A 872 13.53 2.49 -19.31
C ASN A 872 13.35 1.12 -19.97
N THR A 873 13.62 0.04 -19.24
CA THR A 873 13.48 -1.32 -19.75
C THR A 873 12.05 -1.64 -20.18
N GLY A 874 11.05 -1.17 -19.42
CA GLY A 874 9.64 -1.28 -19.76
C GLY A 874 9.29 -0.56 -21.05
N LEU A 875 9.83 0.63 -21.30
CA LEU A 875 9.64 1.36 -22.55
C LEU A 875 10.26 0.63 -23.75
N ILE A 876 11.51 0.15 -23.62
CA ILE A 876 12.17 -0.65 -24.66
C ILE A 876 11.32 -1.89 -24.98
N ALA A 877 10.80 -2.56 -23.95
CA ALA A 877 9.92 -3.72 -24.12
C ALA A 877 8.63 -3.35 -24.86
N MET A 878 7.97 -2.24 -24.52
CA MET A 878 6.78 -1.78 -25.25
C MET A 878 7.08 -1.44 -26.71
N GLN A 879 8.18 -0.76 -27.00
CA GLN A 879 8.62 -0.47 -28.37
C GLN A 879 8.91 -1.76 -29.13
N SER A 880 9.58 -2.72 -28.49
CA SER A 880 9.89 -4.04 -29.05
C SER A 880 8.62 -4.81 -29.37
N ILE A 881 7.62 -4.79 -28.49
CA ILE A 881 6.31 -5.41 -28.71
C ILE A 881 5.62 -4.79 -29.93
N ALA A 882 5.58 -3.46 -30.02
CA ALA A 882 4.94 -2.76 -31.13
C ALA A 882 5.61 -3.10 -32.47
N ALA A 883 6.95 -3.05 -32.53
CA ALA A 883 7.72 -3.41 -33.70
C ALA A 883 7.54 -4.89 -34.09
N ALA A 884 7.63 -5.82 -33.13
CA ALA A 884 7.43 -7.25 -33.37
C ALA A 884 6.01 -7.58 -33.84
N THR A 885 5.00 -6.87 -33.32
CA THR A 885 3.62 -6.98 -33.77
C THR A 885 3.48 -6.55 -35.22
N GLY A 886 4.05 -5.39 -35.59
CA GLY A 886 4.06 -4.89 -36.97
C GLY A 886 4.73 -5.87 -37.95
N VAL A 887 5.94 -6.34 -37.61
CA VAL A 887 6.67 -7.34 -38.43
C VAL A 887 5.88 -8.64 -38.57
N SER A 888 5.26 -9.11 -37.48
CA SER A 888 4.44 -10.33 -37.51
C SER A 888 3.19 -10.18 -38.37
N LEU A 889 2.53 -9.02 -38.33
CA LEU A 889 1.38 -8.70 -39.19
C LEU A 889 1.77 -8.75 -40.67
N VAL A 890 2.87 -8.11 -41.05
CA VAL A 890 3.38 -8.16 -42.43
C VAL A 890 3.69 -9.60 -42.85
N GLY A 891 4.37 -10.37 -42.00
CA GLY A 891 4.66 -11.78 -42.25
C GLY A 891 3.40 -12.64 -42.46
N LYS A 892 2.36 -12.41 -41.65
CA LYS A 892 1.06 -13.09 -41.77
C LYS A 892 0.39 -12.83 -43.10
N TYR A 893 0.36 -11.58 -43.56
CA TYR A 893 -0.22 -11.23 -44.86
C TYR A 893 0.60 -11.77 -46.05
N ALA A 894 1.93 -11.79 -45.92
CA ALA A 894 2.84 -12.23 -46.97
C ALA A 894 2.80 -13.75 -47.17
N VAL A 895 2.84 -14.53 -46.09
CA VAL A 895 2.90 -16.00 -46.17
C VAL A 895 1.50 -16.62 -46.21
N GLY A 896 0.57 -16.11 -45.39
CA GLY A 896 -0.81 -16.59 -45.36
C GLY A 896 -0.96 -18.08 -45.00
N ARG A 897 -0.05 -18.64 -44.21
CA ARG A 897 -0.02 -20.08 -43.85
C ARG A 897 -1.25 -20.51 -43.05
N ALA A 898 -1.86 -21.64 -43.38
CA ALA A 898 -2.98 -22.22 -42.62
C ALA A 898 -2.54 -22.76 -41.24
N ARG A 899 -3.44 -22.71 -40.26
CA ARG A 899 -3.19 -23.25 -38.91
C ARG A 899 -3.29 -24.78 -38.88
N PRO A 900 -2.61 -25.46 -37.93
CA PRO A 900 -2.74 -26.91 -37.77
C PRO A 900 -4.18 -27.39 -37.53
N GLU A 901 -4.99 -26.58 -36.84
CA GLU A 901 -6.41 -26.86 -36.58
C GLU A 901 -7.32 -26.81 -37.83
N GLU A 902 -6.87 -26.19 -38.93
CA GLU A 902 -7.63 -26.18 -40.20
C GLU A 902 -7.50 -27.50 -40.99
N GLU A 903 -6.59 -28.39 -40.58
CA GLU A 903 -6.36 -29.71 -41.19
C GLU A 903 -5.94 -29.70 -42.68
N ARG A 904 -5.53 -28.54 -43.20
CA ARG A 904 -5.05 -28.37 -44.59
C ARG A 904 -3.56 -28.70 -44.78
N GLY A 905 -2.83 -28.85 -43.68
CA GLY A 905 -1.41 -29.18 -43.67
C GLY A 905 -0.47 -27.96 -43.71
N PRO A 906 0.82 -28.16 -43.37
CA PRO A 906 1.76 -27.09 -43.06
C PRO A 906 2.21 -26.23 -44.25
N TRP A 907 1.93 -26.61 -45.48
CA TRP A 907 2.33 -25.87 -46.68
C TRP A 907 1.14 -25.24 -47.41
N SER A 908 -0.05 -25.32 -46.81
CA SER A 908 -1.27 -24.74 -47.35
C SER A 908 -1.45 -23.30 -46.88
N ARG A 909 -2.14 -22.51 -47.69
CA ARG A 909 -2.58 -21.16 -47.32
C ARG A 909 -3.94 -21.22 -46.63
N VAL A 910 -4.24 -20.18 -45.84
CA VAL A 910 -5.57 -19.97 -45.24
C VAL A 910 -6.65 -20.07 -46.31
N GLY A 911 -7.73 -20.78 -46.02
CA GLY A 911 -8.81 -20.97 -47.00
C GLY A 911 -9.84 -19.86 -47.00
N GLU A 912 -10.80 -19.98 -47.93
CA GLU A 912 -11.88 -19.01 -48.10
C GLU A 912 -12.69 -18.83 -46.80
N GLY A 913 -12.92 -17.58 -46.40
CA GLY A 913 -13.61 -17.21 -45.16
C GLY A 913 -12.71 -16.90 -43.95
N TYR A 914 -11.39 -17.15 -44.03
CA TYR A 914 -10.44 -16.81 -42.96
C TYR A 914 -9.65 -15.54 -43.30
N SER A 915 -9.47 -14.64 -42.32
CA SER A 915 -8.65 -13.44 -42.50
C SER A 915 -7.17 -13.80 -42.58
N ARG A 916 -6.42 -13.18 -43.51
CA ARG A 916 -4.95 -13.32 -43.57
C ARG A 916 -4.25 -12.77 -42.33
N SER A 917 -4.88 -11.87 -41.57
CA SER A 917 -4.38 -11.44 -40.25
C SER A 917 -4.34 -12.60 -39.23
N ASP A 918 -5.15 -13.63 -39.44
CA ASP A 918 -5.24 -14.81 -38.58
C ASP A 918 -4.32 -15.97 -39.01
N ALA A 919 -3.54 -15.80 -40.08
CA ALA A 919 -2.59 -16.80 -40.57
C ALA A 919 -1.61 -17.30 -39.49
N ALA A 920 -1.12 -18.52 -39.64
CA ALA A 920 -0.28 -19.20 -38.66
C ALA A 920 1.16 -18.65 -38.61
N PHE A 921 1.76 -18.29 -39.75
CA PHE A 921 3.16 -17.87 -39.82
C PHE A 921 3.31 -16.35 -39.97
N PRO A 922 4.20 -15.69 -39.20
CA PRO A 922 4.83 -16.18 -37.97
C PRO A 922 3.86 -16.12 -36.78
N SER A 923 4.20 -16.78 -35.67
CA SER A 923 3.40 -16.71 -34.46
C SER A 923 3.52 -15.34 -33.78
N GLY A 924 2.44 -14.57 -33.76
CA GLY A 924 2.37 -13.28 -33.08
C GLY A 924 2.54 -13.40 -31.56
N HIS A 925 1.96 -14.44 -30.93
CA HIS A 925 2.14 -14.71 -29.50
C HIS A 925 3.61 -14.91 -29.15
N ALA A 926 4.34 -15.75 -29.91
CA ALA A 926 5.76 -15.97 -29.68
C ALA A 926 6.60 -14.71 -29.90
N ALA A 927 6.32 -13.96 -30.98
CA ALA A 927 7.02 -12.71 -31.29
C ALA A 927 6.84 -11.66 -30.19
N VAL A 928 5.61 -11.42 -29.73
CA VAL A 928 5.34 -10.48 -28.64
C VAL A 928 5.96 -10.95 -27.33
N SER A 929 5.87 -12.23 -26.98
CA SER A 929 6.45 -12.74 -25.72
C SER A 929 7.97 -12.59 -25.68
N PHE A 930 8.67 -12.96 -26.74
CA PHE A 930 10.13 -12.80 -26.79
C PHE A 930 10.54 -11.33 -26.89
N ALA A 931 9.81 -10.50 -27.65
CA ALA A 931 10.07 -9.05 -27.73
C ALA A 931 9.90 -8.36 -26.37
N ALA A 932 8.88 -8.74 -25.61
CA ALA A 932 8.64 -8.19 -24.28
C ALA A 932 9.72 -8.60 -23.28
N ILE A 933 10.13 -9.88 -23.29
CA ILE A 933 11.06 -10.44 -22.31
C ILE A 933 12.52 -10.04 -22.57
N THR A 934 12.93 -9.96 -23.84
CA THR A 934 14.36 -9.82 -24.20
C THR A 934 15.03 -8.60 -23.54
N PRO A 935 14.42 -7.40 -23.52
CA PRO A 935 15.01 -6.26 -22.82
C PRO A 935 15.25 -6.53 -21.34
N PHE A 936 14.29 -7.15 -20.63
CA PHE A 936 14.46 -7.51 -19.21
C PHE A 936 15.51 -8.60 -19.00
N ALA A 937 15.50 -9.64 -19.85
CA ALA A 937 16.45 -10.75 -19.75
C ALA A 937 17.90 -10.28 -19.92
N LYS A 938 18.13 -9.32 -20.83
CA LYS A 938 19.45 -8.71 -21.03
C LYS A 938 19.79 -7.67 -19.95
N GLU A 939 18.84 -6.80 -19.59
CA GLU A 939 19.07 -5.75 -18.60
C GLU A 939 19.43 -6.31 -17.22
N TYR A 940 18.70 -7.34 -16.77
CA TYR A 940 18.82 -7.90 -15.43
C TYR A 940 19.63 -9.20 -15.38
N ASN A 941 20.30 -9.58 -16.47
CA ASN A 941 21.01 -10.85 -16.61
C ASN A 941 20.15 -12.05 -16.17
N ALA A 942 18.93 -12.12 -16.69
CA ALA A 942 17.88 -13.06 -16.29
C ALA A 942 17.50 -14.00 -17.45
N PRO A 943 18.41 -14.91 -17.90
CA PRO A 943 18.17 -15.75 -19.08
C PRO A 943 17.01 -16.74 -18.88
N TRP A 944 16.65 -17.06 -17.64
CA TRP A 944 15.51 -17.92 -17.33
C TRP A 944 14.17 -17.38 -17.87
N LEU A 945 14.07 -16.06 -18.10
CA LEU A 945 12.87 -15.45 -18.68
C LEU A 945 12.59 -15.97 -20.11
N TYR A 946 13.61 -16.35 -20.87
CA TYR A 946 13.39 -16.98 -22.18
C TYR A 946 12.66 -18.31 -22.06
N GLY A 947 12.82 -19.03 -20.95
CA GLY A 947 12.05 -20.23 -20.62
C GLY A 947 10.55 -19.95 -20.48
N VAL A 948 10.18 -18.81 -19.89
CA VAL A 948 8.79 -18.35 -19.74
C VAL A 948 8.16 -18.14 -21.12
N ALA A 949 8.84 -17.41 -22.01
CA ALA A 949 8.37 -17.20 -23.39
C ALA A 949 8.34 -18.49 -24.22
N ALA A 950 9.31 -19.38 -24.03
CA ALA A 950 9.36 -20.68 -24.70
C ALA A 950 8.18 -21.58 -24.29
N LEU A 951 7.85 -21.63 -22.99
CA LEU A 951 6.68 -22.36 -22.49
C LEU A 951 5.37 -21.79 -23.06
N GLY A 952 5.25 -20.47 -23.18
CA GLY A 952 4.09 -19.83 -23.79
C GLY A 952 3.95 -20.20 -25.26
N SER A 953 5.08 -20.20 -25.98
CA SER A 953 5.16 -20.61 -27.39
C SER A 953 4.77 -22.09 -27.56
N ALA A 954 5.28 -22.98 -26.71
CA ALA A 954 4.91 -24.39 -26.67
C ALA A 954 3.41 -24.58 -26.40
N GLY A 955 2.79 -23.74 -25.58
CA GLY A 955 1.35 -23.73 -25.37
C GLY A 955 0.53 -23.46 -26.63
N ARG A 956 1.02 -22.60 -27.52
CA ARG A 956 0.35 -22.33 -28.80
C ARG A 956 0.45 -23.50 -29.77
N VAL A 957 1.56 -24.25 -29.73
CA VAL A 957 1.71 -25.53 -30.45
C VAL A 957 0.78 -26.59 -29.85
N ALA A 958 0.73 -26.70 -28.52
CA ALA A 958 -0.15 -27.64 -27.82
C ALA A 958 -1.64 -27.40 -28.11
N GLY A 959 -2.04 -26.13 -28.25
CA GLY A 959 -3.38 -25.73 -28.68
C GLY A 959 -3.63 -25.83 -30.18
N ARG A 960 -2.67 -26.33 -30.98
CA ARG A 960 -2.72 -26.46 -32.45
C ARG A 960 -3.05 -25.15 -33.18
N LYS A 961 -2.66 -24.02 -32.58
CA LYS A 961 -2.85 -22.68 -33.17
C LYS A 961 -1.71 -22.28 -34.09
N HIS A 962 -0.53 -22.85 -33.89
CA HIS A 962 0.70 -22.59 -34.64
C HIS A 962 1.51 -23.87 -34.82
N TRP A 963 2.19 -23.99 -35.96
CA TRP A 963 3.20 -25.02 -36.20
C TRP A 963 4.46 -24.72 -35.36
N VAL A 964 5.35 -25.71 -35.18
CA VAL A 964 6.59 -25.52 -34.41
C VAL A 964 7.45 -24.44 -35.06
N SER A 965 7.62 -24.50 -36.37
CA SER A 965 8.36 -23.51 -37.15
C SER A 965 7.76 -22.11 -37.10
N ASP A 966 6.44 -21.95 -36.97
CA ASP A 966 5.79 -20.64 -36.79
C ASP A 966 6.21 -19.99 -35.47
N THR A 967 6.26 -20.80 -34.41
CA THR A 967 6.65 -20.32 -33.08
C THR A 967 8.14 -20.00 -33.01
N VAL A 968 9.00 -20.81 -33.62
CA VAL A 968 10.44 -20.51 -33.74
C VAL A 968 10.66 -19.21 -34.52
N ALA A 969 9.99 -19.03 -35.66
CA ALA A 969 10.06 -17.77 -36.41
C ALA A 969 9.64 -16.57 -35.57
N GLY A 970 8.51 -16.67 -34.87
CA GLY A 970 8.04 -15.63 -33.95
C GLY A 970 9.05 -15.34 -32.85
N SER A 971 9.56 -16.36 -32.15
CA SER A 971 10.55 -16.22 -31.08
C SER A 971 11.81 -15.49 -31.55
N VAL A 972 12.31 -15.83 -32.74
CA VAL A 972 13.51 -15.18 -33.30
C VAL A 972 13.24 -13.73 -33.68
N ILE A 973 12.09 -13.42 -34.29
CA ILE A 973 11.67 -12.04 -34.59
C ILE A 973 11.63 -11.23 -33.28
N GLY A 974 10.97 -11.75 -32.25
CA GLY A 974 10.87 -11.08 -30.96
C GLY A 974 12.22 -10.87 -30.29
N TYR A 975 13.07 -11.91 -30.25
CA TYR A 975 14.41 -11.83 -29.68
C TYR A 975 15.30 -10.84 -30.44
N ALA A 976 15.28 -10.85 -31.77
CA ALA A 976 16.10 -9.96 -32.58
C ALA A 976 15.70 -8.49 -32.38
N ILE A 977 14.40 -8.19 -32.44
CA ILE A 977 13.88 -6.82 -32.24
C ILE A 977 14.18 -6.34 -30.82
N GLY A 978 13.87 -7.15 -29.80
CA GLY A 978 14.15 -6.78 -28.41
C GLY A 978 15.65 -6.63 -28.13
N SER A 979 16.48 -7.46 -28.75
CA SER A 979 17.95 -7.35 -28.67
C SER A 979 18.46 -6.07 -29.31
N TRP A 980 17.96 -5.74 -30.49
CA TRP A 980 18.34 -4.56 -31.25
C TRP A 980 17.96 -3.28 -30.52
N LEU A 981 16.71 -3.12 -30.10
CA LEU A 981 16.26 -1.90 -29.41
C LEU A 981 16.94 -1.72 -28.04
N TRP A 982 17.21 -2.81 -27.33
CA TRP A 982 17.98 -2.77 -26.08
C TRP A 982 19.44 -2.34 -26.30
N GLN A 983 20.07 -2.75 -27.40
CA GLN A 983 21.44 -2.40 -27.75
C GLN A 983 21.55 -0.98 -28.30
N ALA A 984 20.60 -0.59 -29.16
CA ALA A 984 20.49 0.75 -29.74
C ALA A 984 20.49 1.86 -28.68
N GLN A 985 19.80 1.63 -27.55
CA GLN A 985 19.79 2.59 -26.44
C GLN A 985 21.11 2.65 -25.66
N ARG A 986 21.95 1.61 -25.71
CA ARG A 986 23.25 1.57 -24.99
C ARG A 986 24.40 2.10 -25.83
N GLU A 987 24.38 1.92 -27.15
CA GLU A 987 25.49 2.28 -28.03
C GLU A 987 25.56 3.78 -28.36
N GLN A 988 24.53 4.57 -28.01
CA GLN A 988 24.57 6.03 -28.14
C GLN A 988 25.29 6.72 -26.97
N HIS A 989 26.60 6.48 -26.87
CA HIS A 989 27.56 7.36 -26.17
C HIS A 989 28.03 8.54 -27.07
N GLY A 990 27.34 8.82 -28.18
CA GLY A 990 27.69 9.86 -29.14
C GLY A 990 26.89 11.12 -28.90
N GLY A 991 27.56 12.25 -28.68
CA GLY A 991 26.92 13.49 -28.25
C GLY A 991 25.84 14.02 -29.20
N GLY A 992 24.76 14.52 -28.62
CA GLY A 992 23.61 15.06 -29.33
C GLY A 992 23.63 16.59 -29.35
N LEU A 993 23.37 17.17 -30.52
CA LEU A 993 23.15 18.61 -30.71
C LEU A 993 21.67 18.92 -30.45
N SER A 994 21.36 19.56 -29.33
CA SER A 994 20.04 20.10 -29.04
C SER A 994 20.01 21.60 -29.35
N ILE A 995 19.01 22.03 -30.11
CA ILE A 995 18.79 23.45 -30.45
C ILE A 995 17.49 23.88 -29.79
N VAL A 996 17.60 24.75 -28.77
CA VAL A 996 16.47 25.31 -28.03
C VAL A 996 16.33 26.79 -28.39
N PRO A 997 15.29 27.21 -29.13
CA PRO A 997 15.07 28.61 -29.44
C PRO A 997 14.50 29.36 -28.22
N GLY A 998 15.02 30.55 -27.95
CA GLY A 998 14.58 31.49 -26.92
C GLY A 998 14.20 32.87 -27.51
N PRO A 999 13.65 33.79 -26.69
CA PRO A 999 13.01 35.02 -27.19
C PRO A 999 13.93 35.97 -27.99
N LYS A 1000 15.26 35.88 -27.79
CA LYS A 1000 16.30 36.63 -28.51
C LYS A 1000 17.60 35.82 -28.72
N SER A 1001 17.59 34.51 -28.48
CA SER A 1001 18.78 33.67 -28.58
C SER A 1001 18.41 32.26 -29.04
N VAL A 1002 19.37 31.56 -29.61
CA VAL A 1002 19.29 30.13 -29.89
C VAL A 1002 20.31 29.46 -28.99
N ALA A 1003 19.84 28.67 -28.02
CA ALA A 1003 20.72 27.87 -27.18
C ALA A 1003 21.02 26.56 -27.92
N VAL A 1004 22.30 26.36 -28.25
CA VAL A 1004 22.79 25.12 -28.83
C VAL A 1004 23.51 24.38 -27.72
N SER A 1005 22.92 23.29 -27.22
CA SER A 1005 23.57 22.41 -26.25
C SER A 1005 24.10 21.18 -26.97
N TRP A 1006 25.42 20.97 -26.88
CA TRP A 1006 26.03 19.70 -27.25
C TRP A 1006 26.16 18.86 -25.99
N GLN A 1007 25.27 17.90 -25.81
CA GLN A 1007 25.40 16.95 -24.70
C GLN A 1007 26.40 15.89 -25.10
N LYS A 1008 27.58 15.89 -24.48
CA LYS A 1008 28.50 14.76 -24.45
C LYS A 1008 28.49 14.23 -23.02
N SER A 1009 27.94 13.04 -22.76
CA SER A 1009 27.97 12.45 -21.42
C SER A 1009 29.07 11.40 -21.29
N TYR A 1010 29.59 11.34 -20.07
CA TYR A 1010 30.64 10.47 -19.54
C TYR A 1010 30.33 8.98 -19.62
#